data_AF-A0A1Y2X6E9-F1
#
_entry.id   AF-A0A1Y2X6E9-F1
#
_cell.length_a   1.000
_cell.length_b   1.000
_cell.length_c   1.000
_cell.angle_alpha   90.00
_cell.angle_beta   90.00
_cell.angle_gamma   90.00
#
_symmetry.space_group_name_H-M   'P 1'
#
loop_
_entity.id
_entity.type
_entity.pdbx_description
1 polymer ?
#
loop_
_entity_poly.entity_id
_entity_poly.type
_entity_poly.pdbx_seq_one_letter_code
_entity_poly.pdbx_strand_id
1 'polypeptide(L)'
;MPPRRQKLRNGTWIVPGTGERTRRQFSLRYPHLDGPGDDDGIRPLSDGETVKEKALNLWHNTRVASGNLWAWLNSPTGRGTIKCSIAYLLASMGTFWRPAARFLGPMDGKHIVATITVYFHPARSTGSQIEAVAIAVVAVCYAMFIGTLSMATSVLFGSVLDMVELSYILVLTIFIGGGLGFVGWVKQKLNNPLVSVGASIASIGIITIITKENAVHTGVFTNQKIIQSLKILLMATVISTLVNLILWPVSARLALRKSMRNASTSLGDMLSMIASGFLSGVEEDFTSSAFTKASSSYTSTLSQMNKNARESKYEYYILGQERIYRHDKAVVKSMESLAQSLGGLRSAANTQFELLKEVSFAPQSSHSATSPFSPSTNPFSPTFAKSLSATLKSGGNRINALGPIDEAPDERSDREEDVAPTQDAPAMLSASVSSLRTPSDIFELFILRLGPSMKSLVHTMAEMLREPLFGAPGAPININEQFKQSLADAISLYNQARGNALEEIYKTIELGRTRSESIQADFEEVAAACGHFSFSLLSFADEMQIYLDTVDDLRDVTEHKKRTWNWMKFWKHISFRRKTKTGDPEQQSLLQPVRRLRQSKLPQGIPESMKRRGTFSWDAAPQGEGLWDHVVRTTSRTLLKFFRFLARSDIRFGIKVGIGAALYAMFAFIPQTRPIYAHWRGEWGLLSFMIVCSMTVGASNATGWSRFTGTIMGAAFVLVNWWISDGNAIALAFLGWVIAFGAFYIMIDRGNPAFGRFILLSYNVSSLYAYSLTQNVDDDDDDEGGIHPIISSIAFHRVVAVSVGILWGLIICRLIWPTPARQKFKEGLAVLYLQMGLVWKRGPLAVLLRNDTAATSYMKIGEQAAMQRYAAQLQTLRVAANNEYELRGPFPFEAYGRIMASTQRALDAFHAMSLVTQKHGRLSDGEKALLYYTAEEREQLCARICHVFQVLASSIMLEYPLTDVIPSVMVIRDKLLGKIFRFRKEHNHLEAAAEEGGKASSTADGGLRVRVPALGDVVVEEPDYALLYAYALVTGQLAKELKVVEKEIKDLFGRLDEDALLLQ
;
A
#
# COMPACT_ATOMS: atom_id res chain seq x y z
N MET A 1 39.21 28.57 9.31
CA MET A 1 39.06 27.23 8.71
C MET A 1 38.54 26.29 9.78
N PRO A 2 37.49 25.49 9.52
CA PRO A 2 37.13 24.40 10.43
C PRO A 2 38.29 23.38 10.47
N PRO A 3 38.54 22.73 11.61
CA PRO A 3 39.58 21.71 11.70
C PRO A 3 39.25 20.55 10.73
N ARG A 4 40.21 20.16 9.89
CA ARG A 4 40.11 18.97 9.05
C ARG A 4 39.99 17.75 9.97
N ARG A 5 38.87 17.02 9.90
CA ARG A 5 38.67 15.74 10.60
C ARG A 5 39.69 14.70 10.12
N GLN A 6 40.06 13.77 11.00
CA GLN A 6 40.92 12.63 10.67
C GLN A 6 40.23 11.70 9.65
N LYS A 7 41.00 11.16 8.70
CA LYS A 7 40.52 10.16 7.73
C LYS A 7 40.13 8.86 8.47
N LEU A 8 38.99 8.27 8.12
CA LEU A 8 38.55 6.96 8.62
C LEU A 8 39.63 5.89 8.39
N ARG A 9 39.94 5.11 9.43
CA ARG A 9 40.96 4.06 9.40
C ARG A 9 40.51 2.85 8.57
N ASN A 10 41.44 2.17 7.90
CA ASN A 10 41.14 1.05 7.00
C ASN A 10 40.47 -0.13 7.73
N GLY A 11 39.33 -0.61 7.21
CA GLY A 11 38.62 -1.80 7.70
C GLY A 11 38.98 -3.07 6.91
N THR A 12 38.97 -4.23 7.58
CA THR A 12 39.05 -5.56 6.94
C THR A 12 37.66 -5.99 6.49
N TRP A 13 37.50 -6.46 5.26
CA TRP A 13 36.21 -6.94 4.74
C TRP A 13 36.36 -8.29 4.03
N ILE A 14 35.24 -8.99 3.90
CA ILE A 14 35.18 -10.34 3.32
C ILE A 14 34.62 -10.21 1.92
N VAL A 15 35.38 -10.65 0.91
CA VAL A 15 34.90 -10.69 -0.47
C VAL A 15 33.78 -11.73 -0.56
N PRO A 16 32.51 -11.35 -0.87
CA PRO A 16 31.39 -12.28 -0.86
C PRO A 16 31.61 -13.48 -1.78
N GLY A 17 32.28 -13.26 -2.92
CA GLY A 17 32.48 -14.25 -3.96
C GLY A 17 33.58 -15.29 -3.67
N THR A 18 34.53 -14.99 -2.79
CA THR A 18 35.70 -15.86 -2.52
C THR A 18 35.86 -16.24 -1.06
N GLY A 19 35.16 -15.56 -0.15
CA GLY A 19 35.33 -15.71 1.30
C GLY A 19 36.67 -15.18 1.82
N GLU A 20 37.51 -14.59 0.97
CA GLU A 20 38.82 -14.09 1.37
C GLU A 20 38.69 -12.79 2.19
N ARG A 21 39.40 -12.75 3.32
CA ARG A 21 39.57 -11.55 4.13
C ARG A 21 40.59 -10.65 3.46
N THR A 22 40.15 -9.52 2.92
CA THR A 22 41.03 -8.54 2.27
C THR A 22 41.07 -7.22 3.04
N ARG A 23 42.22 -6.54 2.98
CA ARG A 23 42.46 -5.26 3.63
C ARG A 23 42.80 -4.22 2.55
N ARG A 24 41.78 -3.62 1.94
CA ARG A 24 41.92 -2.62 0.84
C ARG A 24 41.08 -1.37 1.10
N GLN A 25 41.46 -0.24 0.49
CA GLN A 25 40.64 0.97 0.44
C GLN A 25 39.46 0.75 -0.53
N PHE A 26 38.27 1.14 -0.10
CA PHE A 26 37.07 1.23 -0.93
C PHE A 26 36.21 2.38 -0.39
N SER A 27 35.51 3.13 -1.26
CA SER A 27 34.57 4.18 -0.84
C SER A 27 33.11 3.70 -0.93
N LEU A 28 32.24 4.13 -0.01
CA LEU A 28 30.79 3.88 -0.15
C LEU A 28 30.13 4.85 -1.15
N ARG A 29 30.84 5.89 -1.56
CA ARG A 29 30.40 6.87 -2.56
C ARG A 29 30.52 6.27 -3.95
N TYR A 30 29.37 6.11 -4.60
CA TYR A 30 29.34 5.94 -6.04
C TYR A 30 29.74 7.25 -6.73
N PRO A 31 30.43 7.20 -7.88
CA PRO A 31 30.58 8.36 -8.74
C PRO A 31 29.19 8.92 -9.08
N HIS A 32 29.07 10.25 -9.03
CA HIS A 32 27.87 11.02 -9.34
C HIS A 32 26.91 10.31 -10.30
N LEU A 33 25.70 10.02 -9.79
CA LEU A 33 24.51 9.63 -10.57
C LEU A 33 23.87 10.84 -11.27
N ASP A 34 24.62 11.93 -11.43
CA ASP A 34 24.31 12.92 -12.45
C ASP A 34 24.55 12.20 -13.78
N GLY A 35 23.44 11.74 -14.36
CA GLY A 35 23.44 11.19 -15.71
C GLY A 35 24.04 12.19 -16.71
N PRO A 36 24.25 11.78 -17.96
CA PRO A 36 24.71 12.70 -18.99
C PRO A 36 23.86 13.98 -18.93
N GLY A 37 24.55 15.13 -18.93
CA GLY A 37 23.95 16.44 -18.78
C GLY A 37 22.76 16.66 -19.72
N ASP A 38 21.90 17.59 -19.32
CA ASP A 38 20.58 17.98 -19.83
C ASP A 38 20.50 18.39 -21.34
N ASP A 39 21.36 17.86 -22.19
CA ASP A 39 21.58 18.27 -23.59
C ASP A 39 20.74 17.47 -24.62
N ASP A 40 19.90 16.54 -24.14
CA ASP A 40 19.02 15.65 -24.96
C ASP A 40 17.54 16.13 -25.03
N GLY A 41 17.24 17.35 -24.57
CA GLY A 41 15.90 17.93 -24.57
C GLY A 41 15.41 18.48 -25.92
N ILE A 42 14.09 18.58 -26.11
CA ILE A 42 13.49 19.28 -27.26
C ILE A 42 13.83 20.77 -27.15
N ARG A 43 14.48 21.34 -28.19
CA ARG A 43 14.89 22.75 -28.22
C ARG A 43 13.74 23.66 -28.63
N PRO A 44 13.51 24.82 -27.99
CA PRO A 44 12.48 25.76 -28.40
C PRO A 44 12.72 26.26 -29.83
N LEU A 45 11.66 26.26 -30.65
CA LEU A 45 11.71 26.81 -32.02
C LEU A 45 11.87 28.34 -32.04
N SER A 46 11.64 29.01 -30.91
CA SER A 46 11.79 30.46 -30.71
C SER A 46 13.24 30.93 -30.62
N ASP A 47 14.17 30.04 -30.24
CA ASP A 47 15.54 30.42 -29.88
C ASP A 47 16.48 30.55 -31.10
N GLY A 48 15.98 30.23 -32.31
CA GLY A 48 16.74 30.45 -33.54
C GLY A 48 16.51 31.87 -34.07
N GLU A 49 17.55 32.70 -34.12
CA GLU A 49 17.48 34.03 -34.72
C GLU A 49 17.40 33.96 -36.25
N THR A 50 17.95 32.88 -36.84
CA THR A 50 17.94 32.66 -38.30
C THR A 50 17.03 31.51 -38.75
N VAL A 51 16.52 31.59 -39.99
CA VAL A 51 15.70 30.52 -40.62
C VAL A 51 16.44 29.19 -40.67
N LYS A 52 17.77 29.22 -40.81
CA LYS A 52 18.65 28.04 -40.80
C LYS A 52 18.72 27.39 -39.41
N GLU A 53 18.82 28.17 -38.34
CA GLU A 53 18.80 27.66 -36.97
C GLU A 53 17.43 27.11 -36.59
N LYS A 54 16.33 27.74 -37.03
CA LYS A 54 14.98 27.20 -36.85
C LYS A 54 14.81 25.86 -37.57
N ALA A 55 15.36 25.71 -38.78
CA ALA A 55 15.34 24.45 -39.52
C ALA A 55 16.21 23.36 -38.87
N LEU A 56 17.38 23.71 -38.34
CA LEU A 56 18.25 22.79 -37.60
C LEU A 56 17.61 22.36 -36.27
N ASN A 57 16.98 23.27 -35.54
CA ASN A 57 16.23 22.96 -34.32
C ASN A 57 15.01 22.08 -34.63
N LEU A 58 14.27 22.35 -35.71
CA LEU A 58 13.20 21.48 -36.18
C LEU A 58 13.73 20.08 -36.51
N TRP A 59 14.82 19.97 -37.27
CA TRP A 59 15.42 18.69 -37.62
C TRP A 59 15.90 17.93 -36.37
N HIS A 60 16.58 18.60 -35.44
CA HIS A 60 17.03 18.02 -34.17
C HIS A 60 15.84 17.54 -33.34
N ASN A 61 14.79 18.37 -33.22
CA ASN A 61 13.56 18.01 -32.51
C ASN A 61 12.85 16.82 -33.17
N THR A 62 12.80 16.75 -34.50
CA THR A 62 12.22 15.59 -35.19
C THR A 62 13.06 14.33 -35.00
N ARG A 63 14.40 14.43 -34.99
CA ARG A 63 15.30 13.31 -34.70
C ARG A 63 15.15 12.83 -33.27
N VAL A 64 15.17 13.72 -32.29
CA VAL A 64 14.96 13.40 -30.86
C VAL A 64 13.56 12.82 -30.65
N ALA A 65 12.51 13.42 -31.23
CA ALA A 65 11.16 12.89 -31.17
C ALA A 65 11.05 11.50 -31.83
N SER A 66 11.72 11.26 -32.95
CA SER A 66 11.76 9.94 -33.61
C SER A 66 12.50 8.91 -32.76
N GLY A 67 13.60 9.30 -32.09
CA GLY A 67 14.34 8.46 -31.16
C GLY A 67 13.50 8.11 -29.92
N ASN A 68 12.80 9.09 -29.35
CA ASN A 68 11.88 8.91 -28.23
C ASN A 68 10.69 8.03 -28.61
N LEU A 69 10.13 8.21 -29.82
CA LEU A 69 9.06 7.35 -30.34
C LEU A 69 9.56 5.92 -30.54
N TRP A 70 10.76 5.73 -31.08
CA TRP A 70 11.36 4.40 -31.27
C TRP A 70 11.67 3.70 -29.94
N ALA A 71 12.17 4.44 -28.96
CA ALA A 71 12.36 3.96 -27.59
C ALA A 71 11.02 3.57 -26.95
N TRP A 72 9.98 4.39 -27.14
CA TRP A 72 8.63 4.10 -26.65
C TRP A 72 8.01 2.87 -27.35
N LEU A 73 8.16 2.71 -28.67
CA LEU A 73 7.69 1.54 -29.40
C LEU A 73 8.35 0.24 -28.91
N ASN A 74 9.61 0.32 -28.49
CA ASN A 74 10.33 -0.81 -27.89
C ASN A 74 10.05 -1.01 -26.40
N SER A 75 9.43 -0.04 -25.74
CA SER A 75 9.02 -0.14 -24.35
C SER A 75 7.88 -1.17 -24.17
N PRO A 76 7.75 -1.77 -22.98
CA PRO A 76 6.66 -2.70 -22.70
C PRO A 76 5.26 -2.07 -22.82
N THR A 77 5.12 -0.76 -22.54
CA THR A 77 3.85 -0.03 -22.67
C THR A 77 3.49 0.24 -24.13
N GLY A 78 4.46 0.61 -24.96
CA GLY A 78 4.27 0.79 -26.41
C GLY A 78 3.91 -0.51 -27.12
N ARG A 79 4.66 -1.60 -26.88
CA ARG A 79 4.32 -2.93 -27.40
C ARG A 79 2.93 -3.39 -26.95
N GLY A 80 2.57 -3.12 -25.69
CA GLY A 80 1.24 -3.40 -25.15
C GLY A 80 0.12 -2.65 -25.88
N THR A 81 0.32 -1.37 -26.20
CA THR A 81 -0.64 -0.54 -26.94
C THR A 81 -0.87 -1.09 -28.36
N ILE A 82 0.21 -1.37 -29.09
CA ILE A 82 0.14 -1.93 -30.44
C ILE A 82 -0.56 -3.29 -30.43
N LYS A 83 -0.17 -4.18 -29.52
CA LYS A 83 -0.77 -5.50 -29.34
C LYS A 83 -2.28 -5.43 -29.11
N CYS A 84 -2.74 -4.51 -28.27
CA CYS A 84 -4.16 -4.30 -28.03
C CYS A 84 -4.89 -3.76 -29.27
N SER A 85 -4.28 -2.81 -30.00
CA SER A 85 -4.85 -2.27 -31.23
C SER A 85 -5.04 -3.34 -32.31
N ILE A 86 -4.06 -4.25 -32.46
CA ILE A 86 -4.15 -5.37 -33.41
C ILE A 86 -5.26 -6.35 -33.00
N ALA A 87 -5.36 -6.70 -31.72
CA ALA A 87 -6.45 -7.55 -31.25
C ALA A 87 -7.82 -6.92 -31.48
N TYR A 88 -7.94 -5.60 -31.32
CA TYR A 88 -9.16 -4.88 -31.64
C TYR A 88 -9.49 -4.97 -33.13
N LEU A 89 -8.51 -4.76 -34.02
CA LEU A 89 -8.70 -4.90 -35.46
C LEU A 89 -9.18 -6.32 -35.81
N LEU A 90 -8.54 -7.36 -35.29
CA LEU A 90 -8.97 -8.76 -35.48
C LEU A 90 -10.38 -9.03 -34.92
N ALA A 91 -10.71 -8.48 -33.76
CA ALA A 91 -12.03 -8.64 -33.16
C ALA A 91 -13.12 -7.90 -33.96
N SER A 92 -12.80 -6.74 -34.54
CA SER A 92 -13.70 -5.99 -35.41
C SER A 92 -14.00 -6.73 -36.72
N MET A 93 -13.10 -7.62 -37.18
CA MET A 93 -13.38 -8.51 -38.31
C MET A 93 -14.54 -9.47 -38.04
N GLY A 94 -14.87 -9.76 -36.78
CA GLY A 94 -16.11 -10.49 -36.44
C GLY A 94 -17.38 -9.81 -36.96
N THR A 95 -17.35 -8.50 -37.20
CA THR A 95 -18.44 -7.73 -37.80
C THR A 95 -18.16 -7.38 -39.27
N PHE A 96 -16.94 -6.93 -39.59
CA PHE A 96 -16.60 -6.49 -40.95
C PHE A 96 -16.45 -7.64 -41.96
N TRP A 97 -15.95 -8.80 -41.54
CA TRP A 97 -15.66 -9.93 -42.42
C TRP A 97 -16.86 -10.87 -42.53
N ARG A 98 -17.43 -10.97 -43.74
CA ARG A 98 -18.68 -11.72 -44.01
C ARG A 98 -18.69 -13.17 -43.50
N PRO A 99 -17.63 -14.00 -43.68
CA PRO A 99 -17.62 -15.37 -43.16
C PRO A 99 -17.71 -15.43 -41.63
N ALA A 100 -17.00 -14.55 -40.92
CA ALA A 100 -17.05 -14.48 -39.46
C ALA A 100 -18.42 -13.97 -38.97
N ALA A 101 -18.98 -12.96 -39.64
CA ALA A 101 -20.31 -12.44 -39.33
C ALA A 101 -21.39 -13.53 -39.48
N ARG A 102 -21.34 -14.36 -40.54
CA ARG A 102 -22.24 -15.51 -40.72
C ARG A 102 -22.06 -16.59 -39.66
N PHE A 103 -20.82 -16.85 -39.25
CA PHE A 103 -20.54 -17.84 -38.20
C PHE A 103 -21.20 -17.46 -36.86
N LEU A 104 -21.17 -16.17 -36.51
CA LEU A 104 -21.77 -15.63 -35.29
C LEU A 104 -23.31 -15.76 -35.29
N GLY A 105 -23.95 -15.68 -36.46
CA GLY A 105 -25.39 -15.85 -36.63
C GLY A 105 -26.04 -14.71 -37.40
N PRO A 106 -27.30 -14.84 -37.80
CA PRO A 106 -28.01 -13.79 -38.54
C PRO A 106 -28.28 -12.58 -37.65
N MET A 107 -28.76 -12.81 -36.41
CA MET A 107 -29.23 -11.76 -35.51
C MET A 107 -28.13 -10.77 -35.10
N ASP A 108 -28.62 -9.74 -34.47
CA ASP A 108 -27.90 -8.53 -34.16
C ASP A 108 -27.05 -8.60 -32.89
N GLY A 109 -25.98 -7.80 -32.81
CA GLY A 109 -25.03 -7.78 -31.68
C GLY A 109 -23.60 -8.27 -31.97
N LYS A 110 -23.22 -8.47 -33.23
CA LYS A 110 -21.88 -8.94 -33.65
C LYS A 110 -20.74 -8.01 -33.18
N HIS A 111 -21.02 -6.71 -33.06
CA HIS A 111 -20.09 -5.69 -32.56
C HIS A 111 -19.61 -5.92 -31.12
N ILE A 112 -20.31 -6.76 -30.34
CA ILE A 112 -19.94 -7.10 -28.96
C ILE A 112 -18.61 -7.86 -28.90
N VAL A 113 -18.20 -8.56 -29.96
CA VAL A 113 -16.90 -9.26 -30.02
C VAL A 113 -15.74 -8.27 -29.78
N ALA A 114 -15.72 -7.15 -30.51
CA ALA A 114 -14.73 -6.09 -30.33
C ALA A 114 -14.81 -5.47 -28.93
N THR A 115 -16.01 -5.27 -28.41
CA THR A 115 -16.22 -4.70 -27.06
C THR A 115 -15.63 -5.60 -25.96
N ILE A 116 -15.87 -6.91 -26.02
CA ILE A 116 -15.32 -7.85 -25.03
C ILE A 116 -13.78 -7.88 -25.11
N THR A 117 -13.19 -7.80 -26.31
CA THR A 117 -11.73 -7.73 -26.48
C THR A 117 -11.11 -6.45 -25.91
N VAL A 118 -11.82 -5.31 -25.90
CA VAL A 118 -11.35 -4.08 -25.24
C VAL A 118 -11.33 -4.22 -23.71
N TYR A 119 -12.35 -4.87 -23.15
CA TYR A 119 -12.46 -5.12 -21.72
C TYR A 119 -11.44 -6.17 -21.24
N PHE A 120 -11.21 -7.20 -22.05
CA PHE A 120 -10.15 -8.20 -21.88
C PHE A 120 -9.01 -7.95 -22.86
N HIS A 121 -8.29 -6.85 -22.69
CA HIS A 121 -7.20 -6.49 -23.59
C HIS A 121 -5.99 -7.43 -23.45
N PRO A 122 -5.29 -7.76 -24.55
CA PRO A 122 -4.20 -8.74 -24.59
C PRO A 122 -2.86 -8.24 -24.04
N ALA A 123 -2.71 -6.96 -23.66
CA ALA A 123 -1.48 -6.45 -23.04
C ALA A 123 -1.24 -6.92 -21.59
N ARG A 124 -2.05 -7.85 -21.08
CA ARG A 124 -1.91 -8.43 -19.75
C ARG A 124 -0.82 -9.50 -19.74
N SER A 125 -0.37 -9.86 -18.55
CA SER A 125 0.42 -11.09 -18.37
C SER A 125 -0.44 -12.32 -18.70
N THR A 126 0.21 -13.42 -19.08
CA THR A 126 -0.49 -14.69 -19.34
C THR A 126 -1.29 -15.14 -18.11
N GLY A 127 -0.72 -15.03 -16.90
CA GLY A 127 -1.41 -15.34 -15.64
C GLY A 127 -2.68 -14.50 -15.40
N SER A 128 -2.60 -13.18 -15.60
CA SER A 128 -3.77 -12.29 -15.50
C SER A 128 -4.83 -12.59 -16.56
N GLN A 129 -4.40 -12.96 -17.77
CA GLN A 129 -5.31 -13.34 -18.85
C GLN A 129 -6.08 -14.62 -18.53
N ILE A 130 -5.42 -15.62 -17.91
CA ILE A 130 -6.07 -16.85 -17.44
C ILE A 130 -7.15 -16.53 -16.39
N GLU A 131 -6.82 -15.71 -15.38
CA GLU A 131 -7.79 -15.28 -14.35
C GLU A 131 -9.00 -14.58 -15.02
N ALA A 132 -8.73 -13.71 -16.00
CA ALA A 132 -9.75 -12.97 -16.72
C ALA A 132 -10.69 -13.87 -17.53
N VAL A 133 -10.16 -14.87 -18.25
CA VAL A 133 -10.95 -15.84 -19.01
C VAL A 133 -11.84 -16.66 -18.08
N ALA A 134 -11.31 -17.13 -16.93
CA ALA A 134 -12.11 -17.87 -15.96
C ALA A 134 -13.29 -17.04 -15.42
N ILE A 135 -13.06 -15.76 -15.11
CA ILE A 135 -14.12 -14.83 -14.67
C ILE A 135 -15.13 -14.58 -15.80
N ALA A 136 -14.67 -14.44 -17.05
CA ALA A 136 -15.54 -14.25 -18.21
C ALA A 136 -16.49 -15.43 -18.41
N VAL A 137 -15.99 -16.65 -18.31
CA VAL A 137 -16.78 -17.89 -18.42
C VAL A 137 -17.86 -17.93 -17.34
N VAL A 138 -17.50 -17.65 -16.08
CA VAL A 138 -18.46 -17.62 -14.96
C VAL A 138 -19.53 -16.54 -15.17
N ALA A 139 -19.13 -15.34 -15.60
CA ALA A 139 -20.03 -14.23 -15.85
C ALA A 139 -21.06 -14.56 -16.95
N VAL A 140 -20.62 -15.22 -18.02
CA VAL A 140 -21.54 -15.63 -19.10
C VAL A 140 -22.41 -16.80 -18.67
N CYS A 141 -21.87 -17.85 -18.05
CA CYS A 141 -22.70 -18.94 -17.52
C CYS A 141 -23.81 -18.41 -16.60
N TYR A 142 -23.51 -17.39 -15.79
CA TYR A 142 -24.51 -16.72 -14.96
C TYR A 142 -25.55 -15.94 -15.78
N ALA A 143 -25.14 -15.13 -16.75
CA ALA A 143 -26.06 -14.39 -17.62
C ALA A 143 -26.98 -15.32 -18.41
N MET A 144 -26.42 -16.43 -18.92
CA MET A 144 -27.16 -17.47 -19.63
C MET A 144 -28.17 -18.17 -18.71
N PHE A 145 -27.74 -18.53 -17.50
CA PHE A 145 -28.62 -19.14 -16.50
C PHE A 145 -29.82 -18.23 -16.19
N ILE A 146 -29.58 -16.95 -15.89
CA ILE A 146 -30.64 -15.98 -15.61
C ILE A 146 -31.55 -15.77 -16.84
N GLY A 147 -30.97 -15.65 -18.04
CA GLY A 147 -31.72 -15.50 -19.28
C GLY A 147 -32.64 -16.70 -19.57
N THR A 148 -32.12 -17.92 -19.47
CA THR A 148 -32.92 -19.15 -19.67
C THR A 148 -34.05 -19.29 -18.65
N LEU A 149 -33.78 -18.98 -17.38
CA LEU A 149 -34.78 -19.07 -16.32
C LEU A 149 -35.86 -17.99 -16.46
N SER A 150 -35.49 -16.80 -16.96
CA SER A 150 -36.43 -15.73 -17.31
C SER A 150 -37.36 -16.14 -18.46
N MET A 151 -36.82 -16.72 -19.54
CA MET A 151 -37.66 -17.22 -20.64
C MET A 151 -38.59 -18.33 -20.17
N ALA A 152 -38.06 -19.30 -19.41
CA ALA A 152 -38.86 -20.41 -18.88
C ALA A 152 -40.00 -19.92 -17.97
N THR A 153 -39.75 -18.90 -17.14
CA THR A 153 -40.78 -18.28 -16.30
C THR A 153 -41.82 -17.57 -17.17
N SER A 154 -41.41 -16.88 -18.23
CA SER A 154 -42.34 -16.21 -19.13
C SER A 154 -43.24 -17.19 -19.88
N VAL A 155 -42.70 -18.32 -20.35
CA VAL A 155 -43.49 -19.41 -20.97
C VAL A 155 -44.46 -20.02 -19.94
N LEU A 156 -43.99 -20.36 -18.74
CA LEU A 156 -44.82 -21.01 -17.74
C LEU A 156 -46.00 -20.14 -17.29
N PHE A 157 -45.74 -18.89 -16.91
CA PHE A 157 -46.79 -18.00 -16.40
C PHE A 157 -47.57 -17.30 -17.51
N GLY A 158 -46.91 -16.95 -18.63
CA GLY A 158 -47.51 -16.25 -19.75
C GLY A 158 -48.30 -17.18 -20.68
N SER A 159 -47.70 -18.27 -21.17
CA SER A 159 -48.36 -19.12 -22.19
C SER A 159 -49.07 -20.34 -21.62
N VAL A 160 -48.61 -20.91 -20.49
CA VAL A 160 -49.25 -22.12 -19.91
C VAL A 160 -50.35 -21.75 -18.90
N LEU A 161 -50.11 -20.75 -18.06
CA LEU A 161 -51.05 -20.30 -17.02
C LEU A 161 -51.89 -19.07 -17.42
N ASP A 162 -51.66 -18.50 -18.60
CA ASP A 162 -52.36 -17.32 -19.15
C ASP A 162 -52.34 -16.06 -18.26
N MET A 163 -51.30 -15.93 -17.41
CA MET A 163 -51.09 -14.82 -16.48
C MET A 163 -49.93 -13.92 -16.94
N VAL A 164 -50.13 -13.22 -18.05
CA VAL A 164 -49.09 -12.40 -18.70
C VAL A 164 -48.57 -11.27 -17.79
N GLU A 165 -49.44 -10.58 -17.06
CA GLU A 165 -49.02 -9.50 -16.15
C GLU A 165 -48.15 -10.01 -15.00
N LEU A 166 -48.49 -11.18 -14.45
CA LEU A 166 -47.73 -11.82 -13.38
C LEU A 166 -46.36 -12.31 -13.89
N SER A 167 -46.30 -12.81 -15.13
CA SER A 167 -45.03 -13.11 -15.81
C SER A 167 -44.11 -11.89 -15.86
N TYR A 168 -44.61 -10.73 -16.30
CA TYR A 168 -43.80 -9.50 -16.37
C TYR A 168 -43.33 -9.02 -15.00
N ILE A 169 -44.19 -9.07 -13.98
CA ILE A 169 -43.80 -8.68 -12.60
C ILE A 169 -42.71 -9.62 -12.06
N LEU A 170 -42.85 -10.94 -12.25
CA LEU A 170 -41.85 -11.91 -11.81
C LEU A 170 -40.53 -11.72 -12.55
N VAL A 171 -40.57 -11.51 -13.87
CA VAL A 171 -39.36 -11.29 -14.67
C VAL A 171 -38.62 -10.03 -14.23
N LEU A 172 -39.35 -8.93 -14.03
CA LEU A 172 -38.80 -7.66 -13.61
C LEU A 172 -38.20 -7.72 -12.19
N THR A 173 -38.91 -8.33 -11.23
CA THR A 173 -38.49 -8.34 -9.83
C THR A 173 -37.39 -9.37 -9.55
N ILE A 174 -37.53 -10.60 -10.07
CA ILE A 174 -36.63 -11.71 -9.76
C ILE A 174 -35.39 -11.69 -10.67
N PHE A 175 -35.56 -11.60 -11.99
CA PHE A 175 -34.43 -11.76 -12.91
C PHE A 175 -33.70 -10.44 -13.18
N ILE A 176 -34.42 -9.33 -13.42
CA ILE A 176 -33.77 -8.02 -13.57
C ILE A 176 -33.35 -7.50 -12.19
N GLY A 177 -34.29 -7.32 -11.27
CA GLY A 177 -34.01 -6.80 -9.93
C GLY A 177 -33.06 -7.69 -9.12
N GLY A 178 -33.40 -8.97 -8.97
CA GLY A 178 -32.56 -9.94 -8.27
C GLY A 178 -31.26 -10.28 -9.01
N GLY A 179 -31.32 -10.51 -10.32
CA GLY A 179 -30.13 -10.87 -11.11
C GLY A 179 -29.10 -9.75 -11.23
N LEU A 180 -29.50 -8.54 -11.64
CA LEU A 180 -28.59 -7.40 -11.68
C LEU A 180 -28.19 -6.91 -10.29
N GLY A 181 -29.08 -7.04 -9.29
CA GLY A 181 -28.75 -6.77 -7.89
C GLY A 181 -27.68 -7.72 -7.33
N PHE A 182 -27.72 -9.00 -7.69
CA PHE A 182 -26.68 -9.97 -7.36
C PHE A 182 -25.35 -9.63 -8.04
N VAL A 183 -25.38 -9.24 -9.32
CA VAL A 183 -24.17 -8.74 -10.02
C VAL A 183 -23.57 -7.53 -9.29
N GLY A 184 -24.41 -6.57 -8.88
CA GLY A 184 -24.00 -5.42 -8.06
C GLY A 184 -23.38 -5.83 -6.72
N TRP A 185 -23.95 -6.82 -6.04
CA TRP A 185 -23.41 -7.38 -4.80
C TRP A 185 -22.05 -8.05 -5.02
N VAL A 186 -21.89 -8.89 -6.04
CA VAL A 186 -20.62 -9.56 -6.39
C VAL A 186 -19.53 -8.53 -6.72
N LYS A 187 -19.87 -7.52 -7.54
CA LYS A 187 -18.99 -6.39 -7.88
C LYS A 187 -18.43 -5.73 -6.63
N GLN A 188 -19.27 -5.47 -5.63
CA GLN A 188 -18.86 -4.83 -4.38
C GLN A 188 -18.15 -5.78 -3.41
N LYS A 189 -18.56 -7.05 -3.36
CA LYS A 189 -18.04 -8.02 -2.40
C LYS A 189 -16.61 -8.44 -2.70
N LEU A 190 -16.31 -8.67 -3.99
CA LEU A 190 -15.00 -9.12 -4.44
C LEU A 190 -14.03 -7.97 -4.69
N ASN A 191 -14.53 -6.75 -4.94
CA ASN A 191 -13.76 -5.52 -5.12
C ASN A 191 -12.47 -5.69 -5.96
N ASN A 192 -12.58 -6.46 -7.05
CA ASN A 192 -11.49 -6.78 -7.96
C ASN A 192 -11.80 -6.16 -9.34
N PRO A 193 -10.86 -5.41 -9.95
CA PRO A 193 -11.05 -4.83 -11.29
C PRO A 193 -11.49 -5.83 -12.37
N LEU A 194 -10.98 -7.06 -12.32
CA LEU A 194 -11.37 -8.12 -13.29
C LEU A 194 -12.81 -8.59 -13.10
N VAL A 195 -13.26 -8.67 -11.84
CA VAL A 195 -14.66 -9.01 -11.52
C VAL A 195 -15.59 -7.89 -11.96
N SER A 196 -15.19 -6.62 -11.85
CA SER A 196 -15.97 -5.48 -12.35
C SER A 196 -16.20 -5.55 -13.87
N VAL A 197 -15.18 -6.00 -14.61
CA VAL A 197 -15.29 -6.27 -16.05
C VAL A 197 -16.24 -7.43 -16.32
N GLY A 198 -16.10 -8.56 -15.62
CA GLY A 198 -17.02 -9.70 -15.74
C GLY A 198 -18.46 -9.34 -15.38
N ALA A 199 -18.68 -8.54 -14.35
CA ALA A 199 -19.98 -8.02 -13.96
C ALA A 199 -20.62 -7.17 -15.08
N SER A 200 -19.83 -6.34 -15.76
CA SER A 200 -20.32 -5.56 -16.91
C SER A 200 -20.78 -6.47 -18.05
N ILE A 201 -20.03 -7.54 -18.36
CA ILE A 201 -20.41 -8.51 -19.40
C ILE A 201 -21.66 -9.30 -19.00
N ALA A 202 -21.75 -9.72 -17.74
CA ALA A 202 -22.95 -10.37 -17.23
C ALA A 202 -24.18 -9.44 -17.34
N SER A 203 -24.02 -8.15 -17.00
CA SER A 203 -25.09 -7.15 -17.16
C SER A 203 -25.48 -6.96 -18.62
N ILE A 204 -24.52 -6.86 -19.55
CA ILE A 204 -24.82 -6.78 -21.00
C ILE A 204 -25.64 -8.00 -21.43
N GLY A 205 -25.18 -9.22 -21.08
CA GLY A 205 -25.88 -10.45 -21.44
C GLY A 205 -27.30 -10.51 -20.88
N ILE A 206 -27.49 -10.21 -19.59
CA ILE A 206 -28.81 -10.22 -18.94
C ILE A 206 -29.75 -9.18 -19.57
N ILE A 207 -29.27 -7.95 -19.77
CA ILE A 207 -30.07 -6.85 -20.33
C ILE A 207 -30.47 -7.17 -21.77
N THR A 208 -29.53 -7.61 -22.62
CA THR A 208 -29.82 -7.95 -24.02
C THR A 208 -30.82 -9.11 -24.13
N ILE A 209 -30.67 -10.17 -23.32
CA ILE A 209 -31.57 -11.32 -23.37
C ILE A 209 -32.98 -10.97 -22.88
N ILE A 210 -33.11 -10.14 -21.84
CA ILE A 210 -34.41 -9.89 -21.18
C ILE A 210 -35.16 -8.68 -21.74
N THR A 211 -34.47 -7.60 -22.09
CA THR A 211 -35.12 -6.32 -22.46
C THR A 211 -35.17 -6.04 -23.96
N LYS A 212 -34.24 -6.60 -24.75
CA LYS A 212 -34.22 -6.43 -26.21
C LYS A 212 -34.96 -7.56 -26.92
N GLU A 213 -34.86 -8.80 -26.43
CA GLU A 213 -35.43 -9.94 -27.13
C GLU A 213 -36.95 -10.05 -26.95
N ASN A 214 -37.70 -10.07 -28.06
CA ASN A 214 -39.15 -10.24 -28.06
C ASN A 214 -39.60 -11.58 -27.48
N ALA A 215 -38.73 -12.60 -27.45
CA ALA A 215 -39.00 -13.94 -26.91
C ALA A 215 -39.55 -13.94 -25.46
N VAL A 216 -39.05 -13.04 -24.61
CA VAL A 216 -39.53 -12.91 -23.22
C VAL A 216 -40.91 -12.24 -23.17
N HIS A 217 -41.23 -11.39 -24.14
CA HIS A 217 -42.52 -10.70 -24.25
C HIS A 217 -43.59 -11.56 -24.95
N THR A 218 -43.21 -12.41 -25.89
CA THR A 218 -44.12 -13.29 -26.63
C THR A 218 -44.29 -14.66 -25.98
N GLY A 219 -43.52 -14.97 -24.93
CA GLY A 219 -43.58 -16.26 -24.25
C GLY A 219 -43.05 -17.43 -25.10
N VAL A 220 -42.09 -17.17 -25.99
CA VAL A 220 -41.51 -18.20 -26.88
C VAL A 220 -40.06 -18.48 -26.46
N PHE A 221 -39.69 -19.76 -26.44
CA PHE A 221 -38.33 -20.18 -26.07
C PHE A 221 -37.41 -20.25 -27.30
N THR A 222 -36.48 -19.29 -27.45
CA THR A 222 -35.58 -19.22 -28.62
C THR A 222 -34.14 -19.64 -28.27
N ASN A 223 -33.70 -20.80 -28.78
CA ASN A 223 -32.34 -21.31 -28.58
C ASN A 223 -31.25 -20.55 -29.37
N GLN A 224 -31.60 -19.89 -30.46
CA GLN A 224 -30.63 -19.31 -31.39
C GLN A 224 -29.83 -18.16 -30.76
N LYS A 225 -30.48 -17.26 -30.01
CA LYS A 225 -29.82 -16.11 -29.37
C LYS A 225 -28.84 -16.52 -28.27
N ILE A 226 -29.18 -17.59 -27.55
CA ILE A 226 -28.33 -18.20 -26.52
C ILE A 226 -27.04 -18.71 -27.15
N ILE A 227 -27.15 -19.46 -28.25
CA ILE A 227 -26.00 -20.01 -28.97
C ILE A 227 -25.14 -18.89 -29.58
N GLN A 228 -25.76 -17.85 -30.15
CA GLN A 228 -25.03 -16.70 -30.68
C GLN A 228 -24.23 -15.96 -29.60
N SER A 229 -24.84 -15.73 -28.43
CA SER A 229 -24.16 -15.06 -27.30
C SER A 229 -22.94 -15.87 -26.84
N LEU A 230 -23.03 -17.20 -26.84
CA LEU A 230 -21.91 -18.11 -26.55
C LEU A 230 -20.81 -18.01 -27.61
N LYS A 231 -21.16 -18.00 -28.91
CA LYS A 231 -20.20 -17.86 -30.01
C LYS A 231 -19.45 -16.53 -29.96
N ILE A 232 -20.15 -15.42 -29.68
CA ILE A 232 -19.56 -14.08 -29.53
C ILE A 232 -18.50 -14.10 -28.41
N LEU A 233 -18.83 -14.67 -27.25
CA LEU A 233 -17.89 -14.76 -26.13
C LEU A 233 -16.67 -15.62 -26.48
N LEU A 234 -16.91 -16.81 -27.05
CA LEU A 234 -15.83 -17.75 -27.39
C LEU A 234 -14.87 -17.09 -28.38
N MET A 235 -15.40 -16.43 -29.41
CA MET A 235 -14.58 -15.70 -30.38
C MET A 235 -13.77 -14.57 -29.73
N ALA A 236 -14.40 -13.73 -28.91
CA ALA A 236 -13.71 -12.60 -28.26
C ALA A 236 -12.61 -13.05 -27.28
N THR A 237 -12.90 -14.09 -26.49
CA THR A 237 -11.94 -14.65 -25.53
C THR A 237 -10.77 -15.31 -26.25
N VAL A 238 -11.03 -16.10 -27.30
CA VAL A 238 -9.99 -16.76 -28.13
C VAL A 238 -9.11 -15.73 -28.84
N ILE A 239 -9.67 -14.69 -29.45
CA ILE A 239 -8.87 -13.63 -30.12
C ILE A 239 -7.95 -12.95 -29.09
N SER A 240 -8.47 -12.62 -27.92
CA SER A 240 -7.68 -11.96 -26.88
C SER A 240 -6.56 -12.86 -26.33
N THR A 241 -6.83 -14.14 -26.04
CA THR A 241 -5.79 -15.08 -25.60
C THR A 241 -4.79 -15.39 -26.70
N LEU A 242 -5.22 -15.58 -27.95
CA LEU A 242 -4.34 -15.87 -29.08
C LEU A 242 -3.36 -14.72 -29.30
N VAL A 243 -3.85 -13.48 -29.34
CA VAL A 243 -2.99 -12.30 -29.47
C VAL A 243 -2.08 -12.16 -28.24
N ASN A 244 -2.57 -12.48 -27.03
CA ASN A 244 -1.76 -12.48 -25.82
C ASN A 244 -0.54 -13.41 -25.92
N LEU A 245 -0.73 -14.60 -26.47
CA LEU A 245 0.28 -15.65 -26.53
C LEU A 245 1.22 -15.54 -27.75
N ILE A 246 0.74 -15.00 -28.88
CA ILE A 246 1.53 -14.90 -30.12
C ILE A 246 2.35 -13.60 -30.19
N LEU A 247 1.72 -12.44 -29.94
CA LEU A 247 2.39 -11.14 -30.11
C LEU A 247 3.09 -10.71 -28.82
N TRP A 248 4.42 -10.77 -28.77
CA TRP A 248 5.23 -10.43 -27.58
C TRP A 248 4.63 -11.00 -26.28
N PRO A 249 4.73 -12.33 -26.06
CA PRO A 249 4.19 -12.95 -24.85
C PRO A 249 4.86 -12.37 -23.60
N VAL A 250 4.05 -11.99 -22.62
CA VAL A 250 4.52 -11.47 -21.32
C VAL A 250 4.13 -12.46 -20.23
N SER A 251 5.11 -13.13 -19.65
CA SER A 251 4.91 -14.04 -18.51
C SER A 251 5.03 -13.28 -17.19
N ALA A 252 4.06 -13.47 -16.30
CA ALA A 252 4.07 -12.95 -14.93
C ALA A 252 5.23 -13.54 -14.12
N ARG A 253 5.63 -14.80 -14.39
CA ARG A 253 6.80 -15.42 -13.74
C ARG A 253 8.10 -14.72 -14.10
N LEU A 254 8.30 -14.40 -15.38
CA LEU A 254 9.47 -13.65 -15.84
C LEU A 254 9.46 -12.23 -15.28
N ALA A 255 8.30 -11.58 -15.29
CA ALA A 255 8.13 -10.26 -14.70
C ALA A 255 8.41 -10.26 -13.19
N LEU A 256 7.99 -11.30 -12.45
CA LEU A 256 8.28 -11.47 -11.03
C LEU A 256 9.79 -11.55 -10.75
N ARG A 257 10.52 -12.40 -11.49
CA ARG A 257 11.99 -12.52 -11.35
C ARG A 257 12.71 -11.21 -11.67
N LYS A 258 12.27 -10.49 -12.71
CA LYS A 258 12.80 -9.17 -13.03
C LYS A 258 12.51 -8.14 -11.91
N SER A 259 11.30 -8.14 -11.36
CA SER A 259 10.95 -7.28 -10.22
C SER A 259 11.76 -7.62 -8.97
N MET A 260 11.99 -8.90 -8.66
CA MET A 260 12.86 -9.33 -7.56
C MET A 260 14.30 -8.82 -7.76
N ARG A 261 14.88 -8.97 -8.95
CA ARG A 261 16.24 -8.45 -9.23
C ARG A 261 16.34 -6.94 -9.04
N ASN A 262 15.37 -6.19 -9.57
CA ASN A 262 15.33 -4.73 -9.42
C ASN A 262 15.09 -4.30 -7.97
N ALA A 263 14.31 -5.06 -7.21
CA ALA A 263 14.10 -4.82 -5.79
C ALA A 263 15.39 -5.06 -4.99
N SER A 264 16.10 -6.16 -5.26
CA SER A 264 17.38 -6.51 -4.62
C SER A 264 18.44 -5.43 -4.81
N THR A 265 18.65 -5.01 -6.06
CA THR A 265 19.59 -3.93 -6.41
C THR A 265 19.22 -2.60 -5.73
N SER A 266 17.94 -2.21 -5.78
CA SER A 266 17.47 -0.99 -5.09
C SER A 266 17.69 -1.04 -3.57
N LEU A 267 17.52 -2.22 -2.94
CA LEU A 267 17.79 -2.41 -1.51
C LEU A 267 19.27 -2.27 -1.18
N GLY A 268 20.17 -2.84 -2.00
CA GLY A 268 21.62 -2.68 -1.84
C GLY A 268 22.09 -1.22 -1.97
N ASP A 269 21.49 -0.47 -2.90
CA ASP A 269 21.78 0.95 -3.11
C ASP A 269 21.29 1.79 -1.94
N MET A 270 20.06 1.56 -1.47
CA MET A 270 19.51 2.23 -0.30
C MET A 270 20.31 1.92 0.97
N LEU A 271 20.77 0.69 1.17
CA LEU A 271 21.65 0.30 2.28
C LEU A 271 22.97 1.07 2.26
N SER A 272 23.61 1.14 1.09
CA SER A 272 24.88 1.86 0.92
C SER A 272 24.71 3.36 1.22
N MET A 273 23.65 3.98 0.69
CA MET A 273 23.35 5.41 0.93
C MET A 273 23.04 5.71 2.40
N ILE A 274 22.24 4.87 3.06
CA ILE A 274 21.88 5.07 4.48
C ILE A 274 23.11 4.95 5.38
N ALA A 275 23.95 3.94 5.14
CA ALA A 275 25.17 3.75 5.92
C ALA A 275 26.21 4.84 5.65
N SER A 276 26.37 5.26 4.38
CA SER A 276 27.29 6.34 4.01
C SER A 276 26.86 7.68 4.61
N GLY A 277 25.56 8.01 4.56
CA GLY A 277 25.04 9.23 5.19
C GLY A 277 25.22 9.24 6.71
N PHE A 278 25.05 8.10 7.37
CA PHE A 278 25.31 7.98 8.80
C PHE A 278 26.80 8.14 9.14
N LEU A 279 27.70 7.54 8.34
CA LEU A 279 29.14 7.65 8.50
C LEU A 279 29.67 9.06 8.20
N SER A 280 29.13 9.73 7.18
CA SER A 280 29.57 11.06 6.75
C SER A 280 29.10 12.17 7.71
N GLY A 281 28.04 11.90 8.48
CA GLY A 281 27.40 12.86 9.36
C GLY A 281 26.57 13.93 8.63
N VAL A 282 26.26 13.70 7.34
CA VAL A 282 25.57 14.67 6.48
C VAL A 282 24.14 14.22 6.24
N GLU A 283 23.17 14.99 6.75
CA GLU A 283 21.74 14.71 6.58
C GLU A 283 21.27 14.86 5.11
N GLU A 284 21.97 15.66 4.31
CA GLU A 284 21.66 15.91 2.89
C GLU A 284 21.75 14.65 2.02
N ASP A 285 22.54 13.63 2.41
CA ASP A 285 22.63 12.36 1.68
C ASP A 285 21.30 11.57 1.75
N PHE A 286 20.51 11.74 2.82
CA PHE A 286 19.21 11.07 3.04
C PHE A 286 18.03 11.79 2.38
N THR A 287 18.19 13.08 2.08
CA THR A 287 17.25 13.90 1.31
C THR A 287 17.67 14.06 -0.15
N SER A 288 18.81 13.47 -0.53
CA SER A 288 19.33 13.51 -1.89
C SER A 288 18.28 13.07 -2.92
N SER A 289 18.32 13.72 -4.08
CA SER A 289 17.52 13.34 -5.25
C SER A 289 17.77 11.87 -5.63
N ALA A 290 18.99 11.36 -5.41
CA ALA A 290 19.35 9.96 -5.62
C ALA A 290 18.62 9.01 -4.67
N PHE A 291 18.60 9.29 -3.36
CA PHE A 291 17.89 8.45 -2.40
C PHE A 291 16.38 8.44 -2.64
N THR A 292 15.78 9.61 -2.90
CA THR A 292 14.34 9.71 -3.19
C THR A 292 13.97 8.98 -4.50
N LYS A 293 14.83 9.01 -5.51
CA LYS A 293 14.70 8.21 -6.73
C LYS A 293 14.80 6.71 -6.47
N ALA A 294 15.76 6.26 -5.66
CA ALA A 294 15.90 4.85 -5.29
C ALA A 294 14.70 4.35 -4.46
N SER A 295 14.24 5.13 -3.48
CA SER A 295 13.09 4.80 -2.63
C SER A 295 11.77 4.77 -3.42
N SER A 296 11.56 5.70 -4.35
CA SER A 296 10.39 5.70 -5.23
C SER A 296 10.44 4.54 -6.24
N SER A 297 11.62 4.22 -6.77
CA SER A 297 11.85 3.05 -7.63
C SER A 297 11.55 1.73 -6.90
N TYR A 298 12.04 1.57 -5.67
CA TYR A 298 11.73 0.40 -4.84
C TYR A 298 10.23 0.30 -4.55
N THR A 299 9.59 1.40 -4.14
CA THR A 299 8.14 1.43 -3.84
C THR A 299 7.30 1.01 -5.06
N SER A 300 7.65 1.52 -6.24
CA SER A 300 7.02 1.13 -7.51
C SER A 300 7.26 -0.36 -7.82
N THR A 301 8.51 -0.81 -7.66
CA THR A 301 8.91 -2.21 -7.89
C THR A 301 8.23 -3.16 -6.92
N LEU A 302 8.03 -2.79 -5.66
CA LEU A 302 7.31 -3.58 -4.65
C LEU A 302 5.84 -3.75 -5.01
N SER A 303 5.18 -2.68 -5.50
CA SER A 303 3.81 -2.77 -6.01
C SER A 303 3.71 -3.72 -7.21
N GLN A 304 4.66 -3.62 -8.14
CA GLN A 304 4.76 -4.52 -9.29
C GLN A 304 5.07 -5.96 -8.88
N MET A 305 5.98 -6.18 -7.93
CA MET A 305 6.36 -7.48 -7.41
C MET A 305 5.17 -8.20 -6.78
N ASN A 306 4.41 -7.50 -5.93
CA ASN A 306 3.19 -8.04 -5.32
C ASN A 306 2.11 -8.38 -6.36
N LYS A 307 1.93 -7.53 -7.38
CA LYS A 307 1.04 -7.81 -8.51
C LYS A 307 1.50 -9.03 -9.31
N ASN A 308 2.77 -9.08 -9.69
CA ASN A 308 3.36 -10.16 -10.48
C ASN A 308 3.34 -11.48 -9.71
N ALA A 309 3.55 -11.45 -8.39
CA ALA A 309 3.44 -12.63 -7.53
C ALA A 309 2.02 -13.21 -7.59
N ARG A 310 0.98 -12.37 -7.43
CA ARG A 310 -0.41 -12.80 -7.55
C ARG A 310 -0.73 -13.37 -8.94
N GLU A 311 -0.32 -12.69 -10.01
CA GLU A 311 -0.60 -13.13 -11.38
C GLU A 311 0.16 -14.42 -11.75
N SER A 312 1.40 -14.58 -11.26
CA SER A 312 2.23 -15.76 -11.48
C SER A 312 1.62 -17.05 -10.92
N LYS A 313 0.78 -16.95 -9.88
CA LYS A 313 0.03 -18.07 -9.29
C LYS A 313 -0.69 -18.88 -10.37
N TYR A 314 -1.42 -18.22 -11.26
CA TYR A 314 -2.21 -18.88 -12.29
C TYR A 314 -1.32 -19.59 -13.33
N GLU A 315 -0.17 -19.01 -13.68
CA GLU A 315 0.81 -19.65 -14.57
C GLU A 315 1.44 -20.89 -13.92
N TYR A 316 1.88 -20.77 -12.67
CA TYR A 316 2.47 -21.90 -11.93
C TYR A 316 1.47 -23.04 -11.73
N TYR A 317 0.21 -22.73 -11.44
CA TYR A 317 -0.82 -23.74 -11.21
C TYR A 317 -1.12 -24.52 -12.49
N ILE A 318 -1.26 -23.84 -13.63
CA ILE A 318 -1.49 -24.51 -14.92
C ILE A 318 -0.30 -25.40 -15.29
N LEU A 319 0.93 -24.95 -15.05
CA LEU A 319 2.15 -25.71 -15.34
C LEU A 319 2.45 -26.83 -14.31
N GLY A 320 1.64 -26.96 -13.25
CA GLY A 320 1.84 -27.96 -12.19
C GLY A 320 3.02 -27.64 -11.27
N GLN A 321 3.45 -26.38 -11.20
CA GLN A 321 4.59 -25.91 -10.41
C GLN A 321 4.14 -25.20 -9.12
N GLU A 322 3.11 -25.72 -8.45
CA GLU A 322 2.54 -25.11 -7.23
C GLU A 322 3.55 -24.90 -6.10
N ARG A 323 4.56 -25.79 -5.98
CA ARG A 323 5.59 -25.69 -4.93
C ARG A 323 6.50 -24.49 -5.15
N ILE A 324 6.95 -24.27 -6.39
CA ILE A 324 7.81 -23.13 -6.76
C ILE A 324 7.11 -21.81 -6.40
N TYR A 325 5.79 -21.70 -6.65
CA TYR A 325 5.02 -20.52 -6.25
C TYR A 325 5.09 -20.22 -4.74
N ARG A 326 5.10 -21.25 -3.89
CA ARG A 326 5.17 -21.05 -2.43
C ARG A 326 6.52 -20.48 -2.01
N HIS A 327 7.61 -20.96 -2.61
CA HIS A 327 8.96 -20.46 -2.33
C HIS A 327 9.19 -19.08 -2.96
N ASP A 328 8.70 -18.81 -4.17
CA ASP A 328 8.70 -17.46 -4.76
C ASP A 328 8.01 -16.46 -3.82
N LYS A 329 6.87 -16.84 -3.23
CA LYS A 329 6.16 -16.00 -2.26
C LYS A 329 6.93 -15.82 -0.96
N ALA A 330 7.67 -16.84 -0.50
CA ALA A 330 8.55 -16.73 0.66
C ALA A 330 9.67 -15.73 0.41
N VAL A 331 10.29 -15.74 -0.79
CA VAL A 331 11.30 -14.76 -1.21
C VAL A 331 10.73 -13.35 -1.30
N VAL A 332 9.53 -13.17 -1.87
CA VAL A 332 8.87 -11.84 -1.86
C VAL A 332 8.71 -11.32 -0.43
N LYS A 333 8.31 -12.21 0.50
CA LYS A 333 8.11 -11.85 1.90
C LYS A 333 9.43 -11.51 2.60
N SER A 334 10.52 -12.25 2.35
CA SER A 334 11.83 -11.94 2.93
C SER A 334 12.39 -10.62 2.40
N MET A 335 12.15 -10.29 1.12
CA MET A 335 12.52 -8.97 0.57
C MET A 335 11.70 -7.83 1.19
N GLU A 336 10.41 -8.06 1.49
CA GLU A 336 9.60 -7.12 2.25
C GLU A 336 10.16 -6.91 3.67
N SER A 337 10.56 -7.97 4.36
CA SER A 337 11.23 -7.89 5.67
C SER A 337 12.55 -7.11 5.60
N LEU A 338 13.40 -7.39 4.60
CA LEU A 338 14.65 -6.65 4.39
C LEU A 338 14.42 -5.14 4.20
N ALA A 339 13.44 -4.78 3.38
CA ALA A 339 13.08 -3.38 3.16
C ALA A 339 12.55 -2.69 4.43
N GLN A 340 11.82 -3.43 5.26
CA GLN A 340 11.34 -2.93 6.53
C GLN A 340 12.49 -2.70 7.53
N SER A 341 13.43 -3.65 7.64
CA SER A 341 14.64 -3.51 8.45
C SER A 341 15.49 -2.32 7.99
N LEU A 342 15.57 -2.09 6.69
CA LEU A 342 16.22 -0.91 6.11
C LEU A 342 15.50 0.40 6.45
N GLY A 343 14.17 0.38 6.49
CA GLY A 343 13.37 1.50 7.01
C GLY A 343 13.66 1.80 8.47
N GLY A 344 13.84 0.76 9.30
CA GLY A 344 14.29 0.88 10.69
C GLY A 344 15.67 1.53 10.81
N LEU A 345 16.62 1.10 9.97
CA LEU A 345 17.97 1.66 9.91
C LEU A 345 17.98 3.15 9.53
N ARG A 346 17.15 3.55 8.55
CA ARG A 346 16.96 4.96 8.19
C ARG A 346 16.38 5.77 9.34
N SER A 347 15.39 5.24 10.04
CA SER A 347 14.78 5.92 11.19
C SER A 347 15.79 6.15 12.31
N ALA A 348 16.64 5.15 12.57
CA ALA A 348 17.73 5.26 13.53
C ALA A 348 18.71 6.38 13.15
N ALA A 349 19.12 6.46 11.88
CA ALA A 349 20.00 7.54 11.40
C ALA A 349 19.35 8.93 11.55
N ASN A 350 18.11 9.09 11.09
CA ASN A 350 17.39 10.37 11.22
C ASN A 350 17.27 10.83 12.67
N THR A 351 17.03 9.90 13.59
CA THR A 351 16.89 10.28 15.00
C THR A 351 18.21 10.80 15.58
N GLN A 352 19.33 10.19 15.19
CA GLN A 352 20.66 10.66 15.59
C GLN A 352 20.97 12.08 15.06
N PHE A 353 20.59 12.41 13.82
CA PHE A 353 20.73 13.77 13.29
C PHE A 353 19.83 14.80 13.97
N GLU A 354 18.58 14.43 14.26
CA GLU A 354 17.67 15.30 15.01
C GLU A 354 18.21 15.62 16.40
N LEU A 355 18.79 14.65 17.10
CA LEU A 355 19.41 14.84 18.41
C LEU A 355 20.62 15.78 18.34
N LEU A 356 21.48 15.62 17.32
CA LEU A 356 22.60 16.53 17.09
C LEU A 356 22.13 17.96 16.78
N LYS A 357 21.00 18.11 16.08
CA LYS A 357 20.37 19.41 15.79
C LYS A 357 19.76 20.05 17.04
N GLU A 358 19.02 19.30 17.85
CA GLU A 358 18.34 19.82 19.06
C GLU A 358 19.35 20.40 20.07
N VAL A 359 20.52 19.75 20.21
CA VAL A 359 21.65 20.24 21.02
C VAL A 359 22.26 21.53 20.45
N SER A 360 22.19 21.74 19.13
CA SER A 360 22.75 22.92 18.46
C SER A 360 21.90 24.19 18.61
N PHE A 361 20.59 24.06 18.90
CA PHE A 361 19.62 25.18 18.88
C PHE A 361 19.06 25.57 20.26
N ALA A 362 19.62 25.09 21.37
CA ALA A 362 19.18 25.52 22.71
C ALA A 362 19.37 27.06 22.88
N PRO A 363 18.31 27.84 23.19
CA PRO A 363 18.38 29.29 23.16
C PRO A 363 19.25 29.85 24.31
N GLN A 364 20.30 30.58 23.94
CA GLN A 364 21.01 31.48 24.85
C GLN A 364 20.14 32.71 25.09
N SER A 365 19.49 32.82 26.25
CA SER A 365 18.82 34.05 26.67
C SER A 365 19.87 35.10 27.06
N SER A 366 20.24 35.96 26.11
CA SER A 366 21.02 37.17 26.37
C SER A 366 20.14 38.26 27.00
N HIS A 367 20.56 38.73 28.17
CA HIS A 367 20.00 39.86 28.89
C HIS A 367 20.02 41.17 28.08
N SER A 368 18.87 41.86 28.03
CA SER A 368 18.79 43.34 27.99
C SER A 368 17.54 43.77 28.74
N ALA A 369 17.72 44.42 29.89
CA ALA A 369 16.66 44.99 30.71
C ALA A 369 16.42 46.46 30.34
N THR A 370 15.16 46.91 30.28
CA THR A 370 14.66 48.14 30.94
C THR A 370 13.12 48.28 30.84
N SER A 371 12.51 48.61 31.99
CA SER A 371 11.21 49.29 32.26
C SER A 371 9.90 48.51 32.51
N PRO A 372 8.97 49.06 33.35
CA PRO A 372 8.36 48.33 34.47
C PRO A 372 6.81 48.39 34.60
N PHE A 373 6.27 47.68 35.61
CA PHE A 373 4.89 47.66 36.16
C PHE A 373 3.83 46.90 35.32
N SER A 374 2.92 46.07 35.84
CA SER A 374 2.23 45.97 37.16
C SER A 374 1.63 44.54 37.37
N PRO A 375 1.03 44.21 38.54
CA PRO A 375 0.98 42.84 39.11
C PRO A 375 -0.39 42.14 39.04
N SER A 376 -0.41 40.80 38.97
CA SER A 376 -1.44 39.98 39.63
C SER A 376 -1.02 38.53 39.82
N THR A 377 -1.52 38.00 40.93
CA THR A 377 -1.15 36.81 41.70
C THR A 377 -1.88 35.54 41.26
N ASN A 378 -1.18 34.40 41.16
CA ASN A 378 -1.53 33.18 41.90
C ASN A 378 -0.41 32.11 41.88
N PRO A 379 -0.13 31.43 43.02
CA PRO A 379 0.93 30.44 43.16
C PRO A 379 0.41 29.00 42.92
N PHE A 380 1.35 28.06 42.75
CA PHE A 380 1.21 26.60 42.55
C PHE A 380 1.33 26.08 41.10
N SER A 381 2.56 26.06 40.60
CA SER A 381 3.09 24.88 39.91
C SER A 381 4.62 24.83 40.08
N PRO A 382 5.22 23.71 40.54
CA PRO A 382 6.67 23.58 40.50
C PRO A 382 7.03 23.09 39.09
N THR A 383 7.26 24.03 38.18
CA THR A 383 8.03 23.74 36.98
C THR A 383 9.47 23.51 37.43
N PHE A 384 10.03 22.33 37.18
CA PHE A 384 11.43 22.03 37.50
C PHE A 384 12.32 22.85 36.57
N ALA A 385 12.61 24.08 36.98
CA ALA A 385 13.56 24.96 36.32
C ALA A 385 14.94 24.29 36.37
N LYS A 386 15.56 24.10 35.20
CA LYS A 386 16.97 23.71 35.07
C LYS A 386 17.82 24.78 35.78
N SER A 387 18.38 24.46 36.93
CA SER A 387 19.29 25.32 37.69
C SER A 387 20.60 25.50 36.93
N LEU A 388 20.93 26.75 36.60
CA LEU A 388 22.20 27.17 36.01
C LEU A 388 23.18 27.52 37.15
N SER A 389 24.24 26.73 37.31
CA SER A 389 25.41 27.14 38.09
C SER A 389 26.41 27.82 37.18
N ALA A 390 26.57 29.13 37.38
CA ALA A 390 27.59 29.95 36.78
C ALA A 390 28.92 29.78 37.52
N THR A 391 29.93 29.19 36.86
CA THR A 391 31.33 29.41 37.26
C THR A 391 32.28 29.30 36.06
N LEU A 392 33.08 30.37 35.91
CA LEU A 392 34.24 30.61 35.05
C LEU A 392 34.06 30.77 33.52
N LYS A 393 34.06 32.06 33.12
CA LYS A 393 34.46 32.55 31.80
C LYS A 393 35.94 32.20 31.53
N SER A 394 36.20 31.52 30.42
CA SER A 394 37.41 31.75 29.61
C SER A 394 37.20 31.29 28.17
N GLY A 395 37.24 32.25 27.24
CA GLY A 395 37.66 32.07 25.84
C GLY A 395 36.76 31.28 24.87
N GLY A 396 35.85 31.97 24.19
CA GLY A 396 35.52 31.77 22.76
C GLY A 396 34.81 30.49 22.31
N ASN A 397 33.47 30.41 22.45
CA ASN A 397 32.66 29.35 21.83
C ASN A 397 31.94 29.86 20.57
N ARG A 398 32.50 29.52 19.39
CA ARG A 398 31.71 29.22 18.20
C ARG A 398 31.47 27.71 18.20
N ILE A 399 30.24 27.28 18.49
CA ILE A 399 29.86 25.86 18.40
C ILE A 399 29.71 25.55 16.90
N ASN A 400 30.66 24.78 16.35
CA ASN A 400 30.76 24.48 14.93
C ASN A 400 29.76 23.38 14.54
N ALA A 401 28.96 23.62 13.51
CA ALA A 401 28.33 22.56 12.74
C ALA A 401 29.43 21.60 12.22
N LEU A 402 29.22 20.29 12.40
CA LEU A 402 30.20 19.25 12.04
C LEU A 402 30.52 19.31 10.54
N GLY A 403 31.81 19.36 10.19
CA GLY A 403 32.26 19.28 8.79
C GLY A 403 32.18 17.84 8.24
N PRO A 404 31.89 17.65 6.94
CA PRO A 404 31.81 16.32 6.33
C PRO A 404 33.13 15.54 6.48
N ILE A 405 33.04 14.23 6.75
CA ILE A 405 34.20 13.34 6.77
C ILE A 405 34.63 13.07 5.33
N ASP A 406 35.86 13.43 4.97
CA ASP A 406 36.42 13.22 3.64
C ASP A 406 36.95 11.77 3.54
N GLU A 407 36.23 10.91 2.81
CA GLU A 407 36.70 9.55 2.48
C GLU A 407 37.87 9.68 1.48
N ALA A 408 39.00 9.01 1.75
CA ALA A 408 40.12 9.00 0.80
C ALA A 408 39.71 8.29 -0.50
N PRO A 409 40.04 8.83 -1.69
CA PRO A 409 39.75 8.18 -2.97
C PRO A 409 40.52 6.86 -3.11
N ASP A 410 39.94 5.90 -3.86
CA ASP A 410 40.53 4.59 -4.12
C ASP A 410 41.82 4.71 -4.94
N GLU A 411 42.98 4.71 -4.26
CA GLU A 411 44.27 4.55 -4.92
C GLU A 411 44.60 3.06 -5.06
N ARG A 412 44.44 2.56 -6.27
CA ARG A 412 44.91 1.23 -6.69
C ARG A 412 46.44 1.26 -6.79
N SER A 413 47.14 1.03 -5.67
CA SER A 413 48.58 0.78 -5.67
C SER A 413 48.86 -0.66 -5.28
N ASP A 414 49.12 -1.50 -6.30
CA ASP A 414 49.62 -2.87 -6.17
C ASP A 414 51.12 -2.87 -5.83
N ARG A 415 51.52 -2.27 -4.71
CA ARG A 415 52.88 -2.41 -4.17
C ARG A 415 52.83 -2.79 -2.69
N GLU A 416 53.22 -4.04 -2.44
CA GLU A 416 53.70 -4.48 -1.14
C GLU A 416 54.95 -3.65 -0.80
N GLU A 417 54.80 -2.63 0.06
CA GLU A 417 55.92 -2.04 0.76
C GLU A 417 55.99 -2.65 2.17
N ASP A 418 57.04 -3.45 2.38
CA ASP A 418 57.52 -3.86 3.69
C ASP A 418 57.82 -2.62 4.54
N VAL A 419 56.94 -2.31 5.49
CA VAL A 419 57.20 -1.30 6.51
C VAL A 419 57.88 -1.97 7.71
N ALA A 420 59.19 -1.78 7.81
CA ALA A 420 60.00 -2.08 8.98
C ALA A 420 59.44 -1.40 10.26
N PRO A 421 59.70 -1.94 11.46
CA PRO A 421 59.10 -1.44 12.69
C PRO A 421 59.80 -0.16 13.16
N THR A 422 59.33 1.00 12.72
CA THR A 422 59.69 2.27 13.35
C THR A 422 58.93 2.42 14.66
N GLN A 423 59.65 2.24 15.76
CA GLN A 423 59.29 2.68 17.10
C GLN A 423 59.19 4.20 17.12
N ASP A 424 58.03 4.75 16.79
CA ASP A 424 57.60 6.06 17.25
C ASP A 424 56.08 6.05 17.31
N ALA A 425 55.57 5.70 18.49
CA ALA A 425 54.17 5.89 18.82
C ALA A 425 53.89 7.41 18.82
N PRO A 426 52.92 7.93 18.04
CA PRO A 426 52.49 9.30 18.25
C PRO A 426 51.82 9.35 19.62
N ALA A 427 52.45 10.06 20.55
CA ALA A 427 51.98 10.36 21.90
C ALA A 427 50.74 11.28 21.90
N MET A 428 49.70 10.93 21.14
CA MET A 428 48.43 11.69 21.06
C MET A 428 47.20 10.86 21.42
N LEU A 429 47.31 9.54 21.63
CA LEU A 429 46.18 8.69 22.02
C LEU A 429 45.77 8.84 23.51
N SER A 430 46.62 9.44 24.36
CA SER A 430 46.32 9.73 25.76
C SER A 430 45.76 11.15 25.99
N ALA A 431 45.74 12.01 24.97
CA ALA A 431 45.31 13.40 25.09
C ALA A 431 43.83 13.65 24.71
N SER A 432 43.10 12.65 24.21
CA SER A 432 41.70 12.84 23.78
C SER A 432 40.67 12.66 24.89
N VAL A 433 41.00 11.94 25.97
CA VAL A 433 40.08 11.61 27.07
C VAL A 433 39.62 12.85 27.85
N SER A 434 40.41 13.93 27.84
CA SER A 434 40.13 15.19 28.54
C SER A 434 39.31 16.22 27.74
N SER A 435 38.81 15.90 26.54
CA SER A 435 38.26 16.89 25.61
C SER A 435 36.79 16.76 25.19
N LEU A 436 36.05 15.70 25.57
CA LEU A 436 34.63 15.55 25.22
C LEU A 436 33.81 16.70 25.83
N ARG A 437 33.46 17.76 25.10
CA ARG A 437 32.69 18.91 25.65
C ARG A 437 31.27 18.95 25.10
N THR A 438 30.99 18.23 24.01
CA THR A 438 29.71 18.29 23.29
C THR A 438 29.21 16.89 22.88
N PRO A 439 27.88 16.66 22.80
CA PRO A 439 27.31 15.37 22.37
C PRO A 439 27.77 14.90 20.97
N SER A 440 28.16 15.84 20.11
CA SER A 440 28.82 15.56 18.83
C SER A 440 30.16 14.83 18.96
N ASP A 441 30.90 15.04 20.06
CA ASP A 441 32.21 14.40 20.25
C ASP A 441 32.07 12.90 20.56
N ILE A 442 30.97 12.49 21.22
CA ILE A 442 30.64 11.07 21.45
C ILE A 442 30.29 10.39 20.13
N PHE A 443 29.53 11.07 19.28
CA PHE A 443 29.24 10.57 17.94
C PHE A 443 30.53 10.40 17.12
N GLU A 444 31.45 11.36 17.17
CA GLU A 444 32.77 11.22 16.52
C GLU A 444 33.56 10.03 17.06
N LEU A 445 33.61 9.84 18.38
CA LEU A 445 34.27 8.70 19.01
C LEU A 445 33.67 7.36 18.55
N PHE A 446 32.35 7.29 18.43
CA PHE A 446 31.63 6.13 17.92
C PHE A 446 32.00 5.83 16.46
N ILE A 447 32.00 6.85 15.59
CA ILE A 447 32.38 6.70 14.17
C ILE A 447 33.85 6.28 14.03
N LEU A 448 34.75 6.81 14.86
CA LEU A 448 36.18 6.49 14.83
C LEU A 448 36.44 5.02 15.20
N ARG A 449 35.66 4.46 16.13
CA ARG A 449 35.78 3.07 16.61
C ARG A 449 35.05 2.06 15.73
N LEU A 450 33.77 2.32 15.40
CA LEU A 450 32.89 1.35 14.73
C LEU A 450 32.75 1.60 13.22
N GLY A 451 33.11 2.78 12.73
CA GLY A 451 32.96 3.15 11.32
C GLY A 451 33.58 2.15 10.33
N PRO A 452 34.83 1.67 10.55
CA PRO A 452 35.48 0.73 9.63
C PRO A 452 34.80 -0.65 9.55
N SER A 453 34.36 -1.20 10.69
CA SER A 453 33.67 -2.50 10.73
C SER A 453 32.24 -2.40 10.17
N MET A 454 31.57 -1.27 10.41
CA MET A 454 30.26 -0.96 9.84
C MET A 454 30.30 -0.86 8.31
N LYS A 455 31.30 -0.14 7.77
CA LYS A 455 31.55 -0.01 6.34
C LYS A 455 31.84 -1.36 5.68
N SER A 456 32.63 -2.20 6.33
CA SER A 456 32.93 -3.58 5.90
C SER A 456 31.66 -4.45 5.81
N LEU A 457 30.84 -4.49 6.86
CA LEU A 457 29.61 -5.28 6.87
C LEU A 457 28.60 -4.81 5.80
N VAL A 458 28.41 -3.50 5.69
CA VAL A 458 27.51 -2.90 4.70
C VAL A 458 27.94 -3.23 3.27
N HIS A 459 29.24 -3.13 2.98
CA HIS A 459 29.77 -3.44 1.66
C HIS A 459 29.48 -4.90 1.27
N THR A 460 29.78 -5.84 2.16
CA THR A 460 29.53 -7.27 1.95
C THR A 460 28.04 -7.53 1.64
N MET A 461 27.12 -6.96 2.43
CA MET A 461 25.68 -7.14 2.23
C MET A 461 25.16 -6.44 0.95
N ALA A 462 25.68 -5.25 0.63
CA ALA A 462 25.29 -4.52 -0.57
C ALA A 462 25.73 -5.22 -1.86
N GLU A 463 26.96 -5.77 -1.89
CA GLU A 463 27.45 -6.59 -3.00
C GLU A 463 26.60 -7.85 -3.20
N MET A 464 26.28 -8.58 -2.12
CA MET A 464 25.41 -9.76 -2.18
C MET A 464 24.00 -9.43 -2.75
N LEU A 465 23.45 -8.25 -2.43
CA LEU A 465 22.15 -7.81 -2.96
C LEU A 465 22.20 -7.32 -4.41
N ARG A 466 23.35 -6.80 -4.85
CA ARG A 466 23.56 -6.32 -6.22
C ARG A 466 23.83 -7.47 -7.20
N GLU A 467 24.33 -8.60 -6.71
CA GLU A 467 24.61 -9.75 -7.56
C GLU A 467 23.31 -10.29 -8.22
N PRO A 468 23.33 -10.56 -9.54
CA PRO A 468 22.13 -10.98 -10.24
C PRO A 468 21.77 -12.45 -9.97
N LEU A 469 21.09 -12.71 -8.85
CA LEU A 469 20.66 -14.07 -8.43
C LEU A 469 19.58 -14.69 -9.33
N PHE A 470 18.68 -13.85 -9.87
CA PHE A 470 17.50 -14.32 -10.60
C PHE A 470 17.66 -14.17 -12.11
N GLY A 471 17.54 -15.27 -12.86
CA GLY A 471 17.50 -15.31 -14.32
C GLY A 471 16.08 -15.39 -14.90
N ALA A 472 15.95 -15.96 -16.11
CA ALA A 472 14.64 -16.32 -16.67
C ALA A 472 14.00 -17.48 -15.87
N PRO A 473 12.66 -17.61 -15.82
CA PRO A 473 12.01 -18.71 -15.11
C PRO A 473 12.48 -20.08 -15.62
N GLY A 474 13.09 -20.87 -14.74
CA GLY A 474 13.65 -22.19 -15.06
C GLY A 474 15.14 -22.19 -15.45
N ALA A 475 15.79 -21.03 -15.53
CA ALA A 475 17.25 -20.91 -15.51
C ALA A 475 17.78 -21.28 -14.12
N PRO A 476 19.03 -21.80 -14.01
CA PRO A 476 19.65 -22.04 -12.71
C PRO A 476 19.73 -20.73 -11.93
N ILE A 477 19.39 -20.80 -10.63
CA ILE A 477 19.61 -19.69 -9.70
C ILE A 477 21.07 -19.80 -9.28
N ASN A 478 21.91 -18.88 -9.76
CA ASN A 478 23.32 -18.85 -9.43
C ASN A 478 23.50 -18.14 -8.09
N ILE A 479 23.55 -18.90 -7.01
CA ILE A 479 23.94 -18.43 -5.69
C ILE A 479 25.36 -18.92 -5.46
N ASN A 480 26.28 -18.05 -5.04
CA ASN A 480 27.56 -18.51 -4.55
C ASN A 480 27.38 -19.21 -3.21
N GLU A 481 27.84 -20.45 -3.11
CA GLU A 481 27.74 -21.27 -1.89
C GLU A 481 28.44 -20.62 -0.68
N GLN A 482 29.40 -19.73 -0.94
CA GLN A 482 30.15 -19.02 0.09
C GLN A 482 29.40 -17.81 0.69
N PHE A 483 28.27 -17.36 0.15
CA PHE A 483 27.58 -16.18 0.69
C PHE A 483 27.12 -16.35 2.13
N LYS A 484 26.60 -17.54 2.47
CA LYS A 484 26.13 -17.81 3.83
C LYS A 484 27.28 -17.77 4.84
N GLN A 485 28.40 -18.42 4.51
CA GLN A 485 29.59 -18.44 5.36
C GLN A 485 30.22 -17.04 5.47
N SER A 486 30.37 -16.34 4.34
CA SER A 486 30.94 -14.99 4.30
C SER A 486 30.11 -13.98 5.10
N LEU A 487 28.78 -14.09 5.05
CA LEU A 487 27.89 -13.24 5.84
C LEU A 487 27.96 -13.56 7.34
N ALA A 488 27.99 -14.84 7.72
CA ALA A 488 28.13 -15.27 9.11
C ALA A 488 29.46 -14.76 9.71
N ASP A 489 30.55 -14.88 8.96
CA ASP A 489 31.86 -14.38 9.37
C ASP A 489 31.86 -12.85 9.52
N ALA A 490 31.28 -12.12 8.56
CA ALA A 490 31.18 -10.65 8.63
C ALA A 490 30.36 -10.18 9.84
N ILE A 491 29.28 -10.89 10.16
CA ILE A 491 28.44 -10.63 11.35
C ILE A 491 29.24 -10.87 12.63
N SER A 492 30.01 -11.96 12.70
CA SER A 492 30.83 -12.27 13.89
C SER A 492 31.89 -11.19 14.15
N LEU A 493 32.58 -10.74 13.10
CA LEU A 493 33.58 -9.67 13.17
C LEU A 493 32.96 -8.35 13.61
N TYR A 494 31.78 -8.02 13.08
CA TYR A 494 31.06 -6.81 13.44
C TYR A 494 30.57 -6.85 14.91
N ASN A 495 30.03 -7.97 15.36
CA ASN A 495 29.57 -8.13 16.75
C ASN A 495 30.71 -7.96 17.76
N GLN A 496 31.88 -8.54 17.48
CA GLN A 496 33.07 -8.38 18.31
C GLN A 496 33.52 -6.92 18.36
N ALA A 497 33.61 -6.25 17.21
CA ALA A 497 33.99 -4.84 17.15
C ALA A 497 32.97 -3.93 17.87
N ARG A 498 31.68 -4.25 17.77
CA ARG A 498 30.59 -3.52 18.44
C ARG A 498 30.69 -3.61 19.96
N GLY A 499 30.89 -4.81 20.51
CA GLY A 499 31.02 -5.02 21.96
C GLY A 499 32.14 -4.16 22.54
N ASN A 500 33.34 -4.26 21.95
CA ASN A 500 34.51 -3.50 22.38
C ASN A 500 34.29 -1.98 22.27
N ALA A 501 33.67 -1.50 21.19
CA ALA A 501 33.45 -0.08 20.98
C ALA A 501 32.43 0.52 21.96
N LEU A 502 31.33 -0.18 22.23
CA LEU A 502 30.32 0.29 23.18
C LEU A 502 30.88 0.31 24.61
N GLU A 503 31.55 -0.76 25.03
CA GLU A 503 32.17 -0.84 26.37
C GLU A 503 33.13 0.34 26.61
N GLU A 504 33.94 0.69 25.61
CA GLU A 504 34.89 1.80 25.72
C GLU A 504 34.21 3.18 25.70
N ILE A 505 33.16 3.37 24.90
CA ILE A 505 32.37 4.62 24.88
C ILE A 505 31.74 4.86 26.24
N TYR A 506 31.14 3.82 26.84
CA TYR A 506 30.50 3.93 28.15
C TYR A 506 31.52 4.14 29.28
N LYS A 507 32.67 3.44 29.27
CA LYS A 507 33.80 3.75 30.18
C LYS A 507 34.24 5.20 30.09
N THR A 508 34.26 5.76 28.88
CA THR A 508 34.64 7.17 28.66
C THR A 508 33.57 8.15 29.16
N ILE A 509 32.29 7.81 29.03
CA ILE A 509 31.16 8.59 29.59
C ILE A 509 31.24 8.59 31.13
N GLU A 510 31.59 7.46 31.75
CA GLU A 510 31.70 7.30 33.20
C GLU A 510 32.88 8.08 33.82
N LEU A 511 34.01 8.14 33.13
CA LEU A 511 35.17 8.95 33.53
C LEU A 511 34.85 10.46 33.56
N GLY A 512 33.80 10.91 32.86
CA GLY A 512 33.28 12.28 32.84
C GLY A 512 32.38 12.68 34.04
N ARG A 513 32.59 12.03 35.20
CA ARG A 513 31.72 11.98 36.39
C ARG A 513 31.38 13.32 37.08
N THR A 514 31.95 14.44 36.65
CA THR A 514 31.80 15.77 37.28
C THR A 514 30.78 16.71 36.60
N ARG A 515 29.96 16.21 35.66
CA ARG A 515 29.06 17.02 34.81
C ARG A 515 27.61 17.08 35.30
N SER A 516 26.85 18.07 34.83
CA SER A 516 25.43 18.24 35.18
C SER A 516 24.54 17.11 34.63
N GLU A 517 23.47 16.78 35.35
CA GLU A 517 22.56 15.68 35.00
C GLU A 517 21.89 15.84 33.61
N SER A 518 21.68 17.08 33.15
CA SER A 518 21.12 17.33 31.82
C SER A 518 22.08 16.95 30.69
N ILE A 519 23.37 17.26 30.84
CA ILE A 519 24.39 16.98 29.83
C ILE A 519 24.67 15.47 29.76
N GLN A 520 24.57 14.77 30.89
CA GLN A 520 24.68 13.31 30.95
C GLN A 520 23.52 12.62 30.22
N ALA A 521 22.30 13.14 30.34
CA ALA A 521 21.15 12.65 29.59
C ALA A 521 21.32 12.84 28.08
N ASP A 522 21.83 13.98 27.63
CA ASP A 522 22.09 14.27 26.21
C ASP A 522 23.16 13.33 25.63
N PHE A 523 24.21 13.02 26.40
CA PHE A 523 25.25 12.06 26.01
C PHE A 523 24.71 10.62 25.89
N GLU A 524 23.91 10.21 26.86
CA GLU A 524 23.26 8.90 26.85
C GLU A 524 22.29 8.77 25.67
N GLU A 525 21.55 9.82 25.33
CA GLU A 525 20.62 9.82 24.20
C GLU A 525 21.34 9.65 22.86
N VAL A 526 22.49 10.33 22.67
CA VAL A 526 23.31 10.15 21.46
C VAL A 526 23.97 8.76 21.41
N ALA A 527 24.49 8.26 22.53
CA ALA A 527 25.06 6.91 22.60
C ALA A 527 24.01 5.83 22.30
N ALA A 528 22.81 5.97 22.88
CA ALA A 528 21.67 5.09 22.63
C ALA A 528 21.21 5.12 21.17
N ALA A 529 21.20 6.29 20.52
CA ALA A 529 20.88 6.42 19.11
C ALA A 529 21.91 5.71 18.21
N CYS A 530 23.20 5.82 18.53
CA CYS A 530 24.28 5.13 17.82
C CYS A 530 24.22 3.61 18.02
N GLY A 531 23.97 3.15 19.25
CA GLY A 531 23.72 1.74 19.58
C GLY A 531 22.50 1.18 18.84
N HIS A 532 21.42 1.95 18.76
CA HIS A 532 20.21 1.59 18.04
C HIS A 532 20.45 1.46 16.52
N PHE A 533 21.24 2.36 15.91
CA PHE A 533 21.65 2.23 14.51
C PHE A 533 22.45 0.95 14.28
N SER A 534 23.44 0.69 15.13
CA SER A 534 24.28 -0.52 15.07
C SER A 534 23.47 -1.82 15.21
N PHE A 535 22.49 -1.84 16.12
CA PHE A 535 21.58 -2.96 16.30
C PHE A 535 20.63 -3.15 15.10
N SER A 536 20.15 -2.05 14.52
CA SER A 536 19.31 -2.09 13.32
C SER A 536 20.08 -2.66 12.12
N LEU A 537 21.37 -2.33 12.00
CA LEU A 537 22.24 -2.87 10.95
C LEU A 537 22.46 -4.38 11.13
N LEU A 538 22.67 -4.84 12.36
CA LEU A 538 22.76 -6.27 12.64
C LEU A 538 21.45 -7.00 12.34
N SER A 539 20.31 -6.38 12.68
CA SER A 539 18.99 -6.93 12.37
C SER A 539 18.76 -7.06 10.87
N PHE A 540 19.27 -6.12 10.07
CA PHE A 540 19.27 -6.26 8.62
C PHE A 540 20.13 -7.44 8.15
N ALA A 541 21.30 -7.65 8.78
CA ALA A 541 22.17 -8.79 8.48
C ALA A 541 21.52 -10.15 8.83
N ASP A 542 20.79 -10.22 9.95
CA ASP A 542 20.03 -11.42 10.34
C ASP A 542 18.91 -11.73 9.33
N GLU A 543 18.15 -10.72 8.90
CA GLU A 543 17.12 -10.88 7.85
C GLU A 543 17.74 -11.25 6.49
N MET A 544 18.98 -10.83 6.22
CA MET A 544 19.71 -11.22 5.03
C MET A 544 20.06 -12.72 5.03
N GLN A 545 20.35 -13.32 6.19
CA GLN A 545 20.52 -14.78 6.30
C GLN A 545 19.22 -15.51 5.92
N ILE A 546 18.08 -15.07 6.47
CA ILE A 546 16.76 -15.65 6.16
C ILE A 546 16.46 -15.51 4.66
N TYR A 547 16.79 -14.36 4.07
CA TYR A 547 16.67 -14.15 2.63
C TYR A 547 17.51 -15.18 1.85
N LEU A 548 18.79 -15.33 2.17
CA LEU A 548 19.67 -16.31 1.50
C LEU A 548 19.15 -17.75 1.65
N ASP A 549 18.65 -18.14 2.83
CA ASP A 549 18.05 -19.47 3.05
C ASP A 549 16.80 -19.68 2.19
N THR A 550 15.93 -18.68 2.09
CA THR A 550 14.71 -18.79 1.26
C THR A 550 15.02 -18.86 -0.23
N VAL A 551 16.11 -18.23 -0.68
CA VAL A 551 16.57 -18.29 -2.08
C VAL A 551 17.22 -19.64 -2.37
N ASP A 552 17.91 -20.23 -1.39
CA ASP A 552 18.49 -21.57 -1.48
C ASP A 552 17.42 -22.67 -1.52
N ASP A 553 16.40 -22.60 -0.64
CA ASP A 553 15.20 -23.44 -0.71
C ASP A 553 14.52 -23.38 -2.09
N LEU A 554 14.51 -22.18 -2.69
CA LEU A 554 13.94 -21.97 -4.01
C LEU A 554 14.82 -22.57 -5.12
N ARG A 555 16.15 -22.53 -4.97
CA ARG A 555 17.10 -23.20 -5.86
C ARG A 555 16.85 -24.72 -5.83
N ASP A 556 16.82 -25.32 -4.65
CA ASP A 556 16.57 -26.75 -4.46
C ASP A 556 15.28 -27.22 -5.14
N VAL A 557 14.18 -26.50 -4.91
CA VAL A 557 12.87 -26.85 -5.48
C VAL A 557 12.83 -26.65 -6.99
N THR A 558 13.59 -25.68 -7.50
CA THR A 558 13.70 -25.42 -8.94
C THR A 558 14.52 -26.50 -9.65
N GLU A 559 15.58 -27.01 -9.02
CA GLU A 559 16.42 -28.09 -9.52
C GLU A 559 15.67 -29.42 -9.58
N HIS A 560 14.89 -29.76 -8.55
CA HIS A 560 14.18 -31.04 -8.46
C HIS A 560 12.92 -31.17 -9.35
N LYS A 561 12.49 -30.10 -10.05
CA LYS A 561 11.39 -30.03 -11.06
C LYS A 561 10.16 -30.95 -10.88
N LYS A 562 9.72 -31.24 -9.64
CA LYS A 562 8.55 -32.11 -9.39
C LYS A 562 7.25 -31.39 -9.73
N ARG A 563 6.54 -31.84 -10.78
CA ARG A 563 5.23 -31.29 -11.17
C ARG A 563 4.08 -31.93 -10.37
N THR A 564 3.21 -31.11 -9.80
CA THR A 564 2.03 -31.52 -9.04
C THR A 564 0.82 -30.63 -9.39
N TRP A 565 -0.31 -31.25 -9.70
CA TRP A 565 -1.62 -30.59 -9.89
C TRP A 565 -2.59 -30.98 -8.77
N ASN A 566 -2.20 -30.67 -7.53
CA ASN A 566 -3.04 -30.96 -6.37
C ASN A 566 -4.26 -30.03 -6.32
N TRP A 567 -4.16 -28.83 -6.89
CA TRP A 567 -5.27 -27.88 -6.99
C TRP A 567 -6.46 -28.42 -7.81
N MET A 568 -6.22 -29.27 -8.82
CA MET A 568 -7.29 -29.91 -9.61
C MET A 568 -8.02 -31.02 -8.85
N LYS A 569 -7.46 -31.53 -7.74
CA LYS A 569 -8.09 -32.55 -6.89
C LYS A 569 -9.06 -31.92 -5.90
N PHE A 570 -9.89 -30.99 -6.36
CA PHE A 570 -10.84 -30.25 -5.51
C PHE A 570 -11.88 -31.18 -4.86
N TRP A 571 -12.25 -32.28 -5.53
CA TRP A 571 -13.09 -33.37 -4.99
C TRP A 571 -12.52 -34.01 -3.72
N LYS A 572 -11.20 -34.06 -3.54
CA LYS A 572 -10.57 -34.54 -2.29
C LYS A 572 -10.57 -33.49 -1.18
N HIS A 573 -10.72 -32.21 -1.53
CA HIS A 573 -10.78 -31.08 -0.60
C HIS A 573 -12.22 -30.69 -0.21
N ILE A 574 -13.25 -31.24 -0.88
CA ILE A 574 -14.68 -31.10 -0.54
C ILE A 574 -15.10 -31.99 0.64
N SER A 575 -14.15 -32.57 1.40
CA SER A 575 -14.52 -33.17 2.70
C SER A 575 -14.89 -32.05 3.68
N PHE A 576 -16.05 -32.18 4.33
CA PHE A 576 -16.65 -31.25 5.29
C PHE A 576 -15.84 -31.20 6.62
N ARG A 577 -14.53 -31.01 6.53
CA ARG A 577 -13.68 -30.79 7.70
C ARG A 577 -13.83 -29.33 8.10
N ARG A 578 -14.45 -29.10 9.26
CA ARG A 578 -14.42 -27.85 10.02
C ARG A 578 -12.96 -27.56 10.42
N LYS A 579 -12.11 -27.20 9.46
CA LYS A 579 -10.76 -26.72 9.76
C LYS A 579 -10.93 -25.43 10.55
N THR A 580 -10.43 -25.43 11.78
CA THR A 580 -9.98 -24.20 12.43
C THR A 580 -9.13 -23.46 11.41
N LYS A 581 -9.58 -22.26 11.02
CA LYS A 581 -8.90 -21.42 10.04
C LYS A 581 -7.50 -21.11 10.55
N THR A 582 -6.50 -21.89 10.15
CA THR A 582 -5.15 -21.35 9.97
C THR A 582 -5.29 -20.32 8.87
N GLY A 583 -5.18 -19.04 9.24
CA GLY A 583 -5.53 -17.92 8.37
C GLY A 583 -4.62 -17.88 7.16
N ASP A 584 -5.10 -18.33 6.01
CA ASP A 584 -4.49 -17.99 4.73
C ASP A 584 -4.55 -16.46 4.58
N PRO A 585 -3.41 -15.73 4.53
CA PRO A 585 -3.39 -14.27 4.46
C PRO A 585 -3.98 -13.70 3.15
N GLU A 586 -4.23 -14.57 2.16
CA GLU A 586 -4.96 -14.28 0.91
C GLU A 586 -6.48 -14.45 1.02
N GLN A 587 -6.98 -15.31 1.92
CA GLN A 587 -8.42 -15.62 2.07
C GLN A 587 -9.07 -14.97 3.29
N GLN A 588 -8.28 -14.32 4.16
CA GLN A 588 -8.86 -13.37 5.11
C GLN A 588 -9.58 -12.28 4.30
N SER A 589 -10.91 -12.32 4.35
CA SER A 589 -11.79 -11.31 3.78
C SER A 589 -11.18 -9.93 4.00
N LEU A 590 -11.06 -9.16 2.90
CA LEU A 590 -10.46 -7.83 2.73
C LEU A 590 -11.04 -6.73 3.65
N LEU A 591 -11.20 -7.03 4.94
CA LEU A 591 -12.11 -6.48 5.94
C LEU A 591 -13.54 -7.01 5.80
N GLN A 592 -14.14 -7.40 6.94
CA GLN A 592 -15.59 -7.26 7.06
C GLN A 592 -15.87 -5.76 6.96
N PRO A 593 -16.82 -5.32 6.12
CA PRO A 593 -17.11 -3.90 5.99
C PRO A 593 -17.41 -3.32 7.37
N VAL A 594 -16.70 -2.25 7.72
CA VAL A 594 -16.98 -1.44 8.90
C VAL A 594 -18.47 -1.12 8.87
N ARG A 595 -19.21 -1.69 9.82
CA ARG A 595 -20.62 -1.38 10.03
C ARG A 595 -20.65 0.09 10.45
N ARG A 596 -21.41 0.90 9.69
CA ARG A 596 -21.62 2.34 9.93
C ARG A 596 -21.64 2.66 11.43
N LEU A 597 -20.88 3.68 11.83
CA LEU A 597 -20.97 4.24 13.17
C LEU A 597 -22.24 5.07 13.41
N ARG A 598 -23.05 5.33 12.38
CA ARG A 598 -24.43 5.86 12.54
C ARG A 598 -25.47 4.76 12.79
N GLN A 599 -25.27 4.10 13.93
CA GLN A 599 -26.24 3.55 14.89
C GLN A 599 -25.38 2.85 15.96
N SER A 600 -24.71 3.68 16.78
CA SER A 600 -24.01 3.33 18.03
C SER A 600 -23.30 1.97 18.08
N LYS A 601 -22.22 1.76 17.29
CA LYS A 601 -21.33 0.60 17.49
C LYS A 601 -19.86 0.97 17.31
N LEU A 602 -19.12 0.80 18.40
CA LEU A 602 -17.68 0.94 18.56
C LEU A 602 -16.86 0.17 17.48
N PRO A 603 -15.58 0.54 17.28
CA PRO A 603 -14.63 -0.13 16.39
C PRO A 603 -14.57 -1.65 16.60
N GLN A 604 -14.34 -2.40 15.53
CA GLN A 604 -14.05 -3.84 15.62
C GLN A 604 -12.76 -4.05 16.44
N GLY A 605 -12.91 -4.64 17.61
CA GLY A 605 -11.85 -4.92 18.58
C GLY A 605 -12.38 -5.32 19.96
N ILE A 606 -13.65 -5.04 20.24
CA ILE A 606 -14.28 -5.37 21.51
C ILE A 606 -14.80 -6.83 21.51
N PRO A 607 -14.50 -7.65 22.54
CA PRO A 607 -14.96 -9.04 22.68
C PRO A 607 -16.48 -9.20 22.51
N GLU A 608 -16.96 -10.35 22.03
CA GLU A 608 -18.40 -10.59 21.85
C GLU A 608 -19.23 -10.40 23.14
N SER A 609 -18.60 -10.50 24.32
CA SER A 609 -19.22 -10.20 25.61
C SER A 609 -19.70 -8.75 25.75
N MET A 610 -19.07 -7.79 25.07
CA MET A 610 -19.45 -6.36 25.12
C MET A 610 -20.33 -5.93 23.93
N LYS A 611 -20.52 -6.78 22.91
CA LYS A 611 -21.56 -6.59 21.86
C LYS A 611 -22.99 -6.74 22.41
N ARG A 612 -23.13 -7.07 23.70
CA ARG A 612 -24.39 -7.31 24.41
C ARG A 612 -25.34 -6.11 24.41
N ARG A 613 -24.96 -4.87 24.11
CA ARG A 613 -25.86 -3.70 24.28
C ARG A 613 -27.18 -3.77 23.49
N GLY A 614 -27.22 -4.46 22.34
CA GLY A 614 -28.46 -4.62 21.55
C GLY A 614 -29.36 -5.78 21.97
N THR A 615 -28.89 -6.68 22.84
CA THR A 615 -29.71 -7.67 23.56
C THR A 615 -29.81 -7.37 25.04
N PHE A 616 -29.05 -6.39 25.54
CA PHE A 616 -28.99 -5.98 26.94
C PHE A 616 -30.36 -5.57 27.46
N SER A 617 -31.20 -4.91 26.66
CA SER A 617 -32.58 -4.62 27.04
C SER A 617 -33.43 -5.88 27.25
N TRP A 618 -33.17 -6.95 26.48
CA TRP A 618 -33.86 -8.24 26.60
C TRP A 618 -33.24 -9.16 27.66
N ASP A 619 -31.96 -8.97 27.98
CA ASP A 619 -31.23 -9.73 29.00
C ASP A 619 -31.34 -9.05 30.38
N ALA A 620 -31.75 -7.77 30.43
CA ALA A 620 -32.10 -7.01 31.64
C ALA A 620 -33.61 -7.05 31.97
N ALA A 621 -34.42 -7.78 31.19
CA ALA A 621 -35.83 -8.00 31.49
C ALA A 621 -35.99 -8.96 32.70
N PRO A 622 -36.95 -8.74 33.61
CA PRO A 622 -37.11 -9.53 34.83
C PRO A 622 -37.46 -11.01 34.57
N GLN A 623 -36.97 -11.90 35.44
CA GLN A 623 -36.95 -13.37 35.30
C GLN A 623 -38.32 -14.07 35.53
N GLY A 624 -39.41 -13.53 34.97
CA GLY A 624 -40.77 -14.08 35.08
C GLY A 624 -41.49 -14.19 33.74
N GLU A 625 -40.82 -14.71 32.70
CA GLU A 625 -41.33 -14.73 31.33
C GLU A 625 -42.33 -15.88 31.08
N GLY A 626 -43.49 -15.56 30.50
CA GLY A 626 -44.46 -16.55 30.00
C GLY A 626 -44.02 -17.17 28.67
N LEU A 627 -44.69 -18.25 28.23
CA LEU A 627 -44.42 -18.93 26.95
C LEU A 627 -44.46 -17.98 25.74
N TRP A 628 -45.34 -16.96 25.76
CA TRP A 628 -45.45 -15.94 24.71
C TRP A 628 -44.20 -15.06 24.60
N ASP A 629 -43.58 -14.67 25.72
CA ASP A 629 -42.37 -13.85 25.72
C ASP A 629 -41.17 -14.60 25.14
N HIS A 630 -41.06 -15.91 25.41
CA HIS A 630 -40.04 -16.75 24.79
C HIS A 630 -40.19 -16.83 23.26
N VAL A 631 -41.42 -16.96 22.76
CA VAL A 631 -41.69 -16.98 21.30
C VAL A 631 -41.36 -15.62 20.69
N VAL A 632 -41.80 -14.51 21.29
CA VAL A 632 -41.49 -13.15 20.83
C VAL A 632 -39.98 -12.88 20.86
N ARG A 633 -39.27 -13.33 21.89
CA ARG A 633 -37.81 -13.21 21.99
C ARG A 633 -37.08 -14.01 20.91
N THR A 634 -37.57 -15.20 20.60
CA THR A 634 -36.96 -16.08 19.58
C THR A 634 -37.21 -15.56 18.16
N THR A 635 -38.45 -15.14 17.87
CA THR A 635 -38.81 -14.55 16.58
C THR A 635 -38.13 -13.20 16.39
N SER A 636 -38.14 -12.32 17.38
CA SER A 636 -37.43 -11.02 17.32
C SER A 636 -35.93 -11.20 17.17
N ARG A 637 -35.28 -12.15 17.87
CA ARG A 637 -33.84 -12.45 17.66
C ARG A 637 -33.57 -12.96 16.25
N THR A 638 -34.44 -13.79 15.69
CA THR A 638 -34.31 -14.35 14.34
C THR A 638 -34.53 -13.26 13.28
N LEU A 639 -35.57 -12.46 13.44
CA LEU A 639 -35.90 -11.30 12.60
C LEU A 639 -34.79 -10.25 12.67
N LEU A 640 -34.24 -10.00 13.85
CA LEU A 640 -33.15 -9.05 14.06
C LEU A 640 -31.82 -9.58 13.50
N LYS A 641 -31.57 -10.89 13.53
CA LYS A 641 -30.46 -11.52 12.78
C LYS A 641 -30.65 -11.35 11.27
N PHE A 642 -31.87 -11.56 10.77
CA PHE A 642 -32.22 -11.38 9.36
C PHE A 642 -32.08 -9.91 8.92
N PHE A 643 -32.66 -8.96 9.65
CA PHE A 643 -32.50 -7.53 9.37
C PHE A 643 -31.05 -7.07 9.52
N ARG A 644 -30.26 -7.64 10.45
CA ARG A 644 -28.81 -7.37 10.54
C ARG A 644 -28.02 -7.95 9.36
N PHE A 645 -28.51 -9.03 8.75
CA PHE A 645 -27.97 -9.56 7.51
C PHE A 645 -28.32 -8.62 6.34
N LEU A 646 -29.59 -8.25 6.19
CA LEU A 646 -30.04 -7.29 5.17
C LEU A 646 -29.42 -5.90 5.34
N ALA A 647 -29.09 -5.52 6.58
CA ALA A 647 -28.45 -4.25 6.92
C ALA A 647 -26.96 -4.17 6.55
N ARG A 648 -26.34 -5.28 6.13
CA ARG A 648 -24.93 -5.24 5.68
C ARG A 648 -24.82 -4.34 4.45
N SER A 649 -23.76 -3.53 4.42
CA SER A 649 -23.58 -2.50 3.38
C SER A 649 -23.39 -3.07 1.98
N ASP A 650 -22.74 -4.24 1.87
CA ASP A 650 -22.61 -4.98 0.61
C ASP A 650 -23.97 -5.43 0.08
N ILE A 651 -24.84 -5.97 0.95
CA ILE A 651 -26.18 -6.44 0.58
C ILE A 651 -27.12 -5.28 0.26
N ARG A 652 -27.13 -4.22 1.09
CA ARG A 652 -27.91 -3.00 0.80
C ARG A 652 -27.54 -2.40 -0.54
N PHE A 653 -26.24 -2.43 -0.89
CA PHE A 653 -25.79 -1.95 -2.19
C PHE A 653 -26.34 -2.83 -3.33
N GLY A 654 -26.25 -4.16 -3.23
CA GLY A 654 -26.83 -5.06 -4.22
C GLY A 654 -28.34 -4.86 -4.41
N ILE A 655 -29.09 -4.73 -3.31
CA ILE A 655 -30.53 -4.47 -3.33
C ILE A 655 -30.83 -3.11 -3.97
N LYS A 656 -30.07 -2.06 -3.62
CA LYS A 656 -30.19 -0.73 -4.23
C LYS A 656 -29.99 -0.77 -5.75
N VAL A 657 -28.96 -1.48 -6.21
CA VAL A 657 -28.69 -1.66 -7.64
C VAL A 657 -29.85 -2.41 -8.31
N GLY A 658 -30.35 -3.47 -7.68
CA GLY A 658 -31.49 -4.25 -8.17
C GLY A 658 -32.77 -3.43 -8.29
N ILE A 659 -33.11 -2.65 -7.27
CA ILE A 659 -34.29 -1.74 -7.29
C ILE A 659 -34.12 -0.70 -8.41
N GLY A 660 -32.95 -0.06 -8.51
CA GLY A 660 -32.68 0.93 -9.56
C GLY A 660 -32.75 0.34 -10.97
N ALA A 661 -32.31 -0.90 -11.15
CA ALA A 661 -32.39 -1.62 -12.41
C ALA A 661 -33.84 -2.01 -12.76
N ALA A 662 -34.60 -2.53 -11.80
CA ALA A 662 -36.00 -2.91 -11.99
C ALA A 662 -36.87 -1.69 -12.32
N LEU A 663 -36.70 -0.56 -11.60
CA LEU A 663 -37.46 0.66 -11.88
C LEU A 663 -37.17 1.22 -13.28
N TYR A 664 -35.93 1.15 -13.75
CA TYR A 664 -35.56 1.60 -15.09
C TYR A 664 -36.07 0.63 -16.17
N ALA A 665 -35.91 -0.68 -15.96
CA ALA A 665 -36.33 -1.69 -16.93
C ALA A 665 -37.85 -1.85 -17.01
N MET A 666 -38.60 -1.40 -16.00
CA MET A 666 -40.06 -1.43 -15.99
C MET A 666 -40.66 -0.82 -17.26
N PHE A 667 -40.04 0.24 -17.79
CA PHE A 667 -40.49 0.91 -19.01
C PHE A 667 -40.46 0.03 -20.27
N ALA A 668 -39.68 -1.05 -20.27
CA ALA A 668 -39.66 -2.04 -21.36
C ALA A 668 -40.85 -3.01 -21.30
N PHE A 669 -41.45 -3.22 -20.12
CA PHE A 669 -42.54 -4.18 -19.91
C PHE A 669 -43.93 -3.54 -19.93
N ILE A 670 -44.01 -2.22 -19.70
CA ILE A 670 -45.27 -1.49 -19.79
C ILE A 670 -45.61 -1.25 -21.28
N PRO A 671 -46.77 -1.73 -21.79
CA PRO A 671 -47.11 -1.63 -23.21
C PRO A 671 -47.10 -0.21 -23.77
N GLN A 672 -47.50 0.78 -22.95
CA GLN A 672 -47.56 2.19 -23.33
C GLN A 672 -46.18 2.85 -23.47
N THR A 673 -45.19 2.45 -22.66
CA THR A 673 -43.85 3.06 -22.68
C THR A 673 -42.82 2.24 -23.45
N ARG A 674 -43.12 0.97 -23.74
CA ARG A 674 -42.27 0.08 -24.53
C ARG A 674 -41.80 0.66 -25.87
N PRO A 675 -42.66 1.29 -26.72
CA PRO A 675 -42.17 1.85 -27.98
C PRO A 675 -41.18 3.01 -27.76
N ILE A 676 -41.37 3.81 -26.71
CA ILE A 676 -40.42 4.88 -26.33
C ILE A 676 -39.10 4.26 -25.84
N TYR A 677 -39.16 3.19 -25.05
CA TYR A 677 -37.97 2.49 -24.56
C TYR A 677 -37.16 1.90 -25.73
N ALA A 678 -37.82 1.27 -26.71
CA ALA A 678 -37.18 0.71 -27.90
C ALA A 678 -36.56 1.80 -28.79
N HIS A 679 -37.34 2.84 -29.13
CA HIS A 679 -36.89 3.96 -29.98
C HIS A 679 -35.65 4.67 -29.42
N TRP A 680 -35.63 4.95 -28.10
CA TRP A 680 -34.47 5.59 -27.45
C TRP A 680 -33.38 4.61 -27.00
N ARG A 681 -33.46 3.34 -27.40
CA ARG A 681 -32.51 2.28 -27.04
C ARG A 681 -32.22 2.21 -25.54
N GLY A 682 -33.29 2.11 -24.76
CA GLY A 682 -33.28 2.15 -23.30
C GLY A 682 -32.33 1.14 -22.65
N GLU A 683 -32.03 0.02 -23.32
CA GLU A 683 -31.11 -1.02 -22.86
C GLU A 683 -29.70 -0.47 -22.60
N TRP A 684 -29.25 0.49 -23.40
CA TRP A 684 -27.93 1.11 -23.23
C TRP A 684 -27.89 2.13 -22.09
N GLY A 685 -29.02 2.75 -21.79
CA GLY A 685 -29.19 3.55 -20.59
C GLY A 685 -29.17 2.69 -19.33
N LEU A 686 -29.86 1.54 -19.34
CA LEU A 686 -29.81 0.56 -18.25
C LEU A 686 -28.40 0.00 -18.03
N LEU A 687 -27.68 -0.30 -19.11
CA LEU A 687 -26.27 -0.71 -19.02
C LEU A 687 -25.40 0.40 -18.43
N SER A 688 -25.61 1.65 -18.86
CA SER A 688 -24.85 2.80 -18.35
C SER A 688 -25.11 3.04 -16.86
N PHE A 689 -26.35 2.84 -16.40
CA PHE A 689 -26.70 2.79 -14.99
C PHE A 689 -25.86 1.73 -14.23
N MET A 690 -25.79 0.49 -14.73
CA MET A 690 -25.05 -0.61 -14.08
C MET A 690 -23.54 -0.34 -14.00
N ILE A 691 -22.97 0.28 -15.03
CA ILE A 691 -21.55 0.65 -15.07
C ILE A 691 -21.25 1.74 -14.03
N VAL A 692 -22.05 2.80 -14.03
CA VAL A 692 -21.84 4.00 -13.19
C VAL A 692 -22.14 3.73 -11.73
N CYS A 693 -23.13 2.87 -11.43
CA CYS A 693 -23.52 2.58 -10.06
C CYS A 693 -22.36 1.93 -9.28
N SER A 694 -21.87 2.68 -8.30
CA SER A 694 -20.80 2.32 -7.38
C SER A 694 -21.26 2.52 -5.94
N MET A 695 -20.57 1.90 -4.98
CA MET A 695 -20.98 1.97 -3.57
C MET A 695 -21.05 3.42 -3.07
N THR A 696 -20.03 4.24 -3.35
CA THR A 696 -19.97 5.65 -2.91
C THR A 696 -20.41 6.61 -4.01
N VAL A 697 -21.09 7.68 -3.63
CA VAL A 697 -21.56 8.72 -4.56
C VAL A 697 -20.40 9.35 -5.33
N GLY A 698 -19.28 9.67 -4.68
CA GLY A 698 -18.09 10.23 -5.35
C GLY A 698 -17.49 9.32 -6.44
N ALA A 699 -17.44 8.01 -6.20
CA ALA A 699 -17.00 7.04 -7.22
C ALA A 699 -17.98 6.95 -8.40
N SER A 700 -19.28 7.00 -8.13
CA SER A 700 -20.31 7.05 -9.19
C SER A 700 -20.21 8.34 -10.00
N ASN A 701 -19.96 9.50 -9.35
CA ASN A 701 -19.77 10.78 -10.05
C ASN A 701 -18.56 10.74 -10.98
N ALA A 702 -17.40 10.27 -10.49
CA ALA A 702 -16.18 10.18 -11.29
C ALA A 702 -16.35 9.25 -12.50
N THR A 703 -16.97 8.08 -12.28
CA THR A 703 -17.25 7.11 -13.34
C THR A 703 -18.28 7.66 -14.33
N GLY A 704 -19.32 8.34 -13.85
CA GLY A 704 -20.35 8.99 -14.66
C GLY A 704 -19.76 10.09 -15.55
N TRP A 705 -18.88 10.93 -15.00
CA TRP A 705 -18.18 11.98 -15.77
C TRP A 705 -17.29 11.40 -16.86
N SER A 706 -16.49 10.38 -16.53
CA SER A 706 -15.66 9.67 -17.50
C SER A 706 -16.51 8.99 -18.59
N ARG A 707 -17.68 8.44 -18.22
CA ARG A 707 -18.61 7.80 -19.17
C ARG A 707 -19.26 8.80 -20.12
N PHE A 708 -19.68 9.95 -19.60
CA PHE A 708 -20.30 11.01 -20.39
C PHE A 708 -19.32 11.56 -21.43
N THR A 709 -18.16 12.04 -20.97
CA THR A 709 -17.10 12.60 -21.82
C THR A 709 -16.58 11.57 -22.84
N GLY A 710 -16.35 10.33 -22.41
CA GLY A 710 -15.92 9.25 -23.32
C GLY A 710 -16.96 8.92 -24.39
N THR A 711 -18.26 9.05 -24.08
CA THR A 711 -19.34 8.81 -25.05
C THR A 711 -19.45 9.92 -26.08
N ILE A 712 -19.31 11.18 -25.67
CA ILE A 712 -19.28 12.32 -26.60
C ILE A 712 -18.10 12.20 -27.57
N MET A 713 -16.91 11.92 -27.06
CA MET A 713 -15.73 11.72 -27.91
C MET A 713 -15.89 10.53 -28.86
N GLY A 714 -16.40 9.39 -28.36
CA GLY A 714 -16.69 8.23 -29.19
C GLY A 714 -17.69 8.54 -30.30
N ALA A 715 -18.78 9.25 -29.99
CA ALA A 715 -19.79 9.66 -30.97
C ALA A 715 -19.22 10.64 -32.02
N ALA A 716 -18.40 11.62 -31.61
CA ALA A 716 -17.74 12.54 -32.52
C ALA A 716 -16.82 11.80 -33.51
N PHE A 717 -16.03 10.83 -33.02
CA PHE A 717 -15.17 10.02 -33.89
C PHE A 717 -15.98 9.15 -34.86
N VAL A 718 -17.14 8.65 -34.45
CA VAL A 718 -18.03 7.88 -35.33
C VAL A 718 -18.51 8.75 -36.50
N LEU A 719 -18.95 9.98 -36.23
CA LEU A 719 -19.42 10.90 -37.27
C LEU A 719 -18.32 11.22 -38.29
N VAL A 720 -17.12 11.56 -37.80
CA VAL A 720 -15.97 11.87 -38.65
C VAL A 720 -15.56 10.67 -39.49
N ASN A 721 -15.42 9.49 -38.87
CA ASN A 721 -15.01 8.29 -39.59
C ASN A 721 -16.04 7.84 -40.62
N TRP A 722 -17.33 7.94 -40.30
CA TRP A 722 -18.39 7.58 -41.24
C TRP A 722 -18.41 8.52 -42.44
N TRP A 723 -18.20 9.83 -42.21
CA TRP A 723 -18.12 10.81 -43.29
C TRP A 723 -16.92 10.58 -44.22
N ILE A 724 -15.77 10.14 -43.67
CA ILE A 724 -14.58 9.82 -44.47
C ILE A 724 -14.72 8.50 -45.23
N SER A 725 -15.37 7.50 -44.64
CA SER A 725 -15.38 6.12 -45.17
C SER A 725 -16.60 5.79 -46.03
N ASP A 726 -17.66 6.59 -45.95
CA ASP A 726 -18.95 6.35 -46.63
C ASP A 726 -19.48 4.91 -46.46
N GLY A 727 -19.28 4.35 -45.26
CA GLY A 727 -19.70 2.97 -44.94
C GLY A 727 -18.78 1.86 -45.47
N ASN A 728 -17.64 2.18 -46.10
CA ASN A 728 -16.70 1.18 -46.57
C ASN A 728 -16.03 0.43 -45.41
N ALA A 729 -16.20 -0.89 -45.38
CA ALA A 729 -15.70 -1.79 -44.33
C ALA A 729 -14.18 -1.69 -44.09
N ILE A 730 -13.38 -1.57 -45.16
CA ILE A 730 -11.91 -1.55 -45.06
C ILE A 730 -11.45 -0.22 -44.47
N ALA A 731 -12.04 0.88 -44.93
CA ALA A 731 -11.76 2.21 -44.40
C ALA A 731 -12.20 2.34 -42.93
N LEU A 732 -13.39 1.83 -42.58
CA LEU A 732 -13.89 1.80 -41.20
C LEU A 732 -13.01 0.95 -40.27
N ALA A 733 -12.51 -0.19 -40.75
CA ALA A 733 -11.60 -1.04 -39.98
C ALA A 733 -10.26 -0.34 -39.70
N PHE A 734 -9.68 0.35 -40.70
CA PHE A 734 -8.44 1.10 -40.53
C PHE A 734 -8.61 2.31 -39.61
N LEU A 735 -9.63 3.14 -39.83
CA LEU A 735 -9.91 4.30 -38.99
C LEU A 735 -10.31 3.90 -37.56
N GLY A 736 -11.05 2.80 -37.40
CA GLY A 736 -11.34 2.20 -36.11
C GLY A 736 -10.08 1.71 -35.39
N TRP A 737 -9.11 1.15 -36.11
CA TRP A 737 -7.82 0.76 -35.55
C TRP A 737 -7.01 1.97 -35.05
N VAL A 738 -7.03 3.10 -35.77
CA VAL A 738 -6.37 4.35 -35.33
C VAL A 738 -6.99 4.87 -34.03
N ILE A 739 -8.31 4.88 -33.91
CA ILE A 739 -8.99 5.27 -32.66
C ILE A 739 -8.67 4.29 -31.54
N ALA A 740 -8.66 2.99 -31.82
CA ALA A 740 -8.29 1.98 -30.83
C ALA A 740 -6.86 2.14 -30.34
N PHE A 741 -5.92 2.46 -31.22
CA PHE A 741 -4.56 2.79 -30.83
C PHE A 741 -4.51 3.97 -29.84
N GLY A 742 -5.19 5.08 -30.16
CA GLY A 742 -5.26 6.24 -29.28
C GLY A 742 -5.96 5.94 -27.94
N ALA A 743 -7.04 5.16 -27.95
CA ALA A 743 -7.74 4.77 -26.73
C ALA A 743 -6.90 3.82 -25.86
N PHE A 744 -6.18 2.85 -26.45
CA PHE A 744 -5.29 1.96 -25.70
C PHE A 744 -4.06 2.68 -25.17
N TYR A 745 -3.56 3.71 -25.87
CA TYR A 745 -2.52 4.60 -25.36
C TYR A 745 -2.99 5.27 -24.05
N ILE A 746 -4.22 5.78 -24.00
CA ILE A 746 -4.80 6.34 -22.77
C ILE A 746 -4.96 5.26 -21.67
N MET A 747 -5.35 4.04 -22.05
CA MET A 747 -5.58 2.95 -21.09
C MET A 747 -4.30 2.42 -20.44
N ILE A 748 -3.21 2.29 -21.20
CA ILE A 748 -1.97 1.62 -20.77
C ILE A 748 -0.92 2.63 -20.33
N ASP A 749 -0.71 3.70 -21.09
CA ASP A 749 0.39 4.66 -20.89
C ASP A 749 -0.01 5.77 -19.91
N ARG A 750 -1.17 6.42 -20.14
CA ARG A 750 -1.69 7.50 -19.27
C ARG A 750 -2.33 7.01 -17.96
N GLY A 751 -2.51 5.70 -17.80
CA GLY A 751 -3.05 5.10 -16.57
C GLY A 751 -4.54 5.35 -16.31
N ASN A 752 -5.33 5.68 -17.34
CA ASN A 752 -6.79 5.86 -17.21
C ASN A 752 -7.58 4.83 -18.02
N PRO A 753 -7.69 3.57 -17.52
CA PRO A 753 -8.31 2.48 -18.27
C PRO A 753 -9.82 2.64 -18.44
N ALA A 754 -10.51 3.36 -17.55
CA ALA A 754 -11.96 3.54 -17.64
C ALA A 754 -12.33 4.44 -18.82
N PHE A 755 -11.63 5.57 -18.98
CA PHE A 755 -11.92 6.54 -20.02
C PHE A 755 -11.72 5.98 -21.42
N GLY A 756 -10.59 5.32 -21.70
CA GLY A 756 -10.34 4.70 -23.01
C GLY A 756 -11.34 3.59 -23.35
N ARG A 757 -11.80 2.81 -22.37
CA ARG A 757 -12.88 1.82 -22.57
C ARG A 757 -14.19 2.47 -22.97
N PHE A 758 -14.53 3.62 -22.40
CA PHE A 758 -15.78 4.30 -22.71
C PHE A 758 -15.80 4.91 -24.11
N ILE A 759 -14.65 5.45 -24.57
CA ILE A 759 -14.49 5.91 -25.96
C ILE A 759 -14.75 4.75 -26.92
N LEU A 760 -14.07 3.62 -26.72
CA LEU A 760 -14.22 2.45 -27.60
C LEU A 760 -15.58 1.77 -27.49
N LEU A 761 -16.18 1.73 -26.30
CA LEU A 761 -17.53 1.18 -26.13
C LEU A 761 -18.57 2.01 -26.87
N SER A 762 -18.41 3.33 -26.94
CA SER A 762 -19.32 4.19 -27.70
C SER A 762 -19.04 4.13 -29.20
N TYR A 763 -17.77 4.05 -29.61
CA TYR A 763 -17.41 3.83 -31.01
C TYR A 763 -17.94 2.50 -31.56
N ASN A 764 -17.74 1.39 -30.85
CA ASN A 764 -18.16 0.06 -31.28
C ASN A 764 -19.68 -0.05 -31.43
N VAL A 765 -20.43 0.45 -30.45
CA VAL A 765 -21.89 0.34 -30.43
C VAL A 765 -22.57 1.26 -31.45
N SER A 766 -21.87 2.26 -31.99
CA SER A 766 -22.43 3.11 -33.05
C SER A 766 -21.90 2.72 -34.43
N SER A 767 -20.58 2.67 -34.64
CA SER A 767 -19.99 2.41 -35.97
C SER A 767 -20.10 0.94 -36.42
N LEU A 768 -19.68 -0.02 -35.59
CA LEU A 768 -19.77 -1.44 -35.95
C LEU A 768 -21.23 -1.91 -35.97
N TYR A 769 -22.08 -1.31 -35.14
CA TYR A 769 -23.51 -1.55 -35.16
C TYR A 769 -24.16 -1.04 -36.46
N ALA A 770 -23.95 0.22 -36.83
CA ALA A 770 -24.45 0.78 -38.08
C ALA A 770 -24.01 -0.04 -39.29
N TYR A 771 -22.75 -0.48 -39.33
CA TYR A 771 -22.29 -1.37 -40.39
C TYR A 771 -22.96 -2.76 -40.35
N SER A 772 -23.27 -3.31 -39.18
CA SER A 772 -24.02 -4.57 -39.07
C SER A 772 -25.42 -4.45 -39.68
N LEU A 773 -26.10 -3.30 -39.55
CA LEU A 773 -27.41 -3.04 -40.16
C LEU A 773 -27.35 -3.10 -41.69
N THR A 774 -26.29 -2.59 -42.30
CA THR A 774 -26.11 -2.65 -43.77
C THR A 774 -25.98 -4.07 -44.33
N GLN A 775 -25.81 -5.09 -43.47
CA GLN A 775 -25.67 -6.49 -43.88
C GLN A 775 -26.99 -7.28 -43.91
N ASN A 776 -28.15 -6.61 -43.90
CA ASN A 776 -29.49 -7.23 -43.87
C ASN A 776 -29.63 -8.24 -42.73
N VAL A 777 -29.46 -7.75 -41.51
CA VAL A 777 -29.71 -8.53 -40.29
C VAL A 777 -31.22 -8.48 -39.98
N ASP A 778 -31.81 -9.62 -39.57
CA ASP A 778 -33.19 -9.67 -39.08
C ASP A 778 -33.29 -8.86 -37.78
N ASP A 779 -33.72 -7.60 -37.88
CA ASP A 779 -34.02 -6.70 -36.77
C ASP A 779 -35.41 -6.07 -36.99
N ASP A 780 -36.24 -6.03 -35.94
CA ASP A 780 -37.58 -5.43 -35.94
C ASP A 780 -37.56 -3.87 -35.83
N ASP A 781 -36.38 -3.24 -35.96
CA ASP A 781 -36.14 -1.81 -35.66
C ASP A 781 -35.74 -0.99 -36.93
N ASP A 782 -36.72 -0.56 -37.73
CA ASP A 782 -36.50 0.20 -38.98
C ASP A 782 -36.32 1.73 -38.79
N ASP A 783 -36.43 2.26 -37.57
CA ASP A 783 -36.48 3.70 -37.28
C ASP A 783 -35.13 4.44 -37.44
N GLU A 784 -34.01 3.71 -37.52
CA GLU A 784 -32.66 4.28 -37.70
C GLU A 784 -32.15 4.22 -39.17
N GLY A 785 -33.06 4.02 -40.12
CA GLY A 785 -32.76 4.00 -41.56
C GLY A 785 -32.56 2.60 -42.17
N GLY A 786 -32.70 1.54 -41.35
CA GLY A 786 -32.62 0.14 -41.79
C GLY A 786 -31.36 -0.15 -42.59
N ILE A 787 -31.53 -0.57 -43.85
CA ILE A 787 -30.45 -0.92 -44.79
C ILE A 787 -29.52 0.28 -45.08
N HIS A 788 -30.01 1.52 -44.94
CA HIS A 788 -29.26 2.77 -45.08
C HIS A 788 -29.19 3.52 -43.73
N PRO A 789 -28.27 3.15 -42.83
CA PRO A 789 -28.23 3.65 -41.47
C PRO A 789 -27.91 5.15 -41.43
N ILE A 790 -28.75 5.91 -40.73
CA ILE A 790 -28.53 7.35 -40.50
C ILE A 790 -27.60 7.50 -39.28
N ILE A 791 -26.29 7.59 -39.53
CA ILE A 791 -25.27 7.56 -38.47
C ILE A 791 -25.43 8.66 -37.43
N SER A 792 -25.93 9.84 -37.83
CA SER A 792 -26.18 10.96 -36.93
C SER A 792 -27.28 10.64 -35.92
N SER A 793 -28.33 9.93 -36.35
CA SER A 793 -29.42 9.47 -35.49
C SER A 793 -28.93 8.43 -34.49
N ILE A 794 -28.20 7.40 -34.96
CA ILE A 794 -27.62 6.35 -34.10
C ILE A 794 -26.68 6.94 -33.04
N ALA A 795 -25.81 7.87 -33.43
CA ALA A 795 -24.90 8.56 -32.52
C ALA A 795 -25.67 9.43 -31.50
N PHE A 796 -26.73 10.10 -31.94
CA PHE A 796 -27.57 10.94 -31.08
C PHE A 796 -28.35 10.11 -30.04
N HIS A 797 -29.05 9.05 -30.47
CA HIS A 797 -29.72 8.11 -29.56
C HIS A 797 -28.76 7.55 -28.53
N ARG A 798 -27.52 7.21 -28.95
CA ARG A 798 -26.48 6.74 -28.03
C ARG A 798 -26.12 7.76 -26.96
N VAL A 799 -25.87 9.00 -27.33
CA VAL A 799 -25.52 10.07 -26.37
C VAL A 799 -26.66 10.31 -25.39
N VAL A 800 -27.91 10.34 -25.87
CA VAL A 800 -29.09 10.55 -25.03
C VAL A 800 -29.31 9.37 -24.07
N ALA A 801 -29.34 8.13 -24.58
CA ALA A 801 -29.55 6.93 -23.77
C ALA A 801 -28.49 6.79 -22.66
N VAL A 802 -27.21 7.01 -22.98
CA VAL A 802 -26.13 6.96 -21.99
C VAL A 802 -26.27 8.08 -20.96
N SER A 803 -26.62 9.30 -21.38
CA SER A 803 -26.81 10.44 -20.48
C SER A 803 -27.96 10.23 -19.51
N VAL A 804 -29.10 9.69 -19.99
CA VAL A 804 -30.25 9.32 -19.15
C VAL A 804 -29.86 8.22 -18.16
N GLY A 805 -29.12 7.20 -18.60
CA GLY A 805 -28.61 6.15 -17.72
C GLY A 805 -27.65 6.65 -16.63
N ILE A 806 -26.76 7.59 -16.96
CA ILE A 806 -25.87 8.25 -16.00
C ILE A 806 -26.69 9.05 -14.98
N LEU A 807 -27.62 9.89 -15.46
CA LEU A 807 -28.49 10.71 -14.60
C LEU A 807 -29.29 9.83 -13.64
N TRP A 808 -29.89 8.75 -14.16
CA TRP A 808 -30.61 7.77 -13.35
C TRP A 808 -29.71 7.12 -12.28
N GLY A 809 -28.48 6.73 -12.65
CA GLY A 809 -27.49 6.22 -11.71
C GLY A 809 -27.15 7.20 -10.60
N LEU A 810 -26.97 8.48 -10.93
CA LEU A 810 -26.70 9.52 -9.94
C LEU A 810 -27.90 9.77 -9.02
N ILE A 811 -29.12 9.77 -9.56
CA ILE A 811 -30.37 9.91 -8.79
C ILE A 811 -30.52 8.75 -7.80
N ILE A 812 -30.45 7.50 -8.26
CA ILE A 812 -30.53 6.32 -7.40
C ILE A 812 -29.41 6.32 -6.36
N CYS A 813 -28.19 6.71 -6.75
CA CYS A 813 -27.07 6.82 -5.84
C CYS A 813 -27.30 7.80 -4.68
N ARG A 814 -28.08 8.87 -4.91
CA ARG A 814 -28.39 9.91 -3.91
C ARG A 814 -29.68 9.67 -3.13
N LEU A 815 -30.74 9.16 -3.78
CA LEU A 815 -32.04 8.95 -3.14
C LEU A 815 -32.08 7.69 -2.27
N ILE A 816 -31.58 6.55 -2.79
CA ILE A 816 -31.68 5.26 -2.10
C ILE A 816 -30.43 5.04 -1.24
N TRP A 817 -30.52 5.20 0.08
CA TRP A 817 -29.42 5.03 1.04
C TRP A 817 -28.09 5.65 0.55
N PRO A 818 -27.98 6.99 0.49
CA PRO A 818 -26.73 7.62 0.11
C PRO A 818 -25.59 7.15 1.03
N THR A 819 -24.44 6.80 0.44
CA THR A 819 -23.20 6.64 1.20
C THR A 819 -22.16 7.62 0.68
N PRO A 820 -21.94 8.73 1.41
CA PRO A 820 -20.92 9.67 1.01
C PRO A 820 -19.54 9.05 1.16
N ALA A 821 -18.66 9.29 0.18
CA ALA A 821 -17.26 8.87 0.27
C ALA A 821 -16.55 9.66 1.37
N ARG A 822 -16.85 10.96 1.49
CA ARG A 822 -16.34 11.86 2.53
C ARG A 822 -16.60 11.31 3.93
N GLN A 823 -17.86 10.96 4.23
CA GLN A 823 -18.25 10.40 5.52
C GLN A 823 -17.57 9.04 5.77
N LYS A 824 -17.54 8.15 4.77
CA LYS A 824 -16.86 6.84 4.91
C LYS A 824 -15.37 6.97 5.15
N PHE A 825 -14.72 7.95 4.53
CA PHE A 825 -13.32 8.25 4.77
C PHE A 825 -13.09 8.73 6.21
N LYS A 826 -13.86 9.71 6.70
CA LYS A 826 -13.75 10.21 8.08
C LYS A 826 -14.04 9.15 9.14
N GLU A 827 -15.15 8.41 8.98
CA GLU A 827 -15.49 7.27 9.85
C GLU A 827 -14.37 6.23 9.84
N GLY A 828 -13.82 5.96 8.66
CA GLY A 828 -12.80 4.95 8.50
C GLY A 828 -11.47 5.35 9.14
N LEU A 829 -11.07 6.61 9.01
CA LEU A 829 -9.88 7.18 9.63
C LEU A 829 -10.00 7.19 11.16
N ALA A 830 -11.15 7.59 11.71
CA ALA A 830 -11.41 7.55 13.15
C ALA A 830 -11.33 6.11 13.71
N VAL A 831 -11.87 5.13 13.00
CA VAL A 831 -11.77 3.71 13.38
C VAL A 831 -10.32 3.23 13.38
N LEU A 832 -9.53 3.60 12.36
CA LEU A 832 -8.12 3.26 12.30
C LEU A 832 -7.37 3.82 13.51
N TYR A 833 -7.60 5.09 13.86
CA TYR A 833 -6.97 5.72 15.03
C TYR A 833 -7.36 5.04 16.34
N LEU A 834 -8.64 4.70 16.52
CA LEU A 834 -9.08 3.96 17.71
C LEU A 834 -8.44 2.56 17.77
N GLN A 835 -8.31 1.87 16.64
CA GLN A 835 -7.63 0.59 16.57
C GLN A 835 -6.14 0.73 16.91
N MET A 836 -5.46 1.72 16.35
CA MET A 836 -4.06 2.03 16.67
C MET A 836 -3.88 2.34 18.15
N GLY A 837 -4.73 3.20 18.73
CA GLY A 837 -4.69 3.51 20.16
C GLY A 837 -4.91 2.29 21.05
N LEU A 838 -5.89 1.44 20.73
CA LEU A 838 -6.16 0.20 21.49
C LEU A 838 -5.05 -0.84 21.35
N VAL A 839 -4.44 -0.97 20.16
CA VAL A 839 -3.32 -1.86 19.91
C VAL A 839 -2.10 -1.40 20.71
N TRP A 840 -1.80 -0.10 20.74
CA TRP A 840 -0.71 0.45 21.53
C TRP A 840 -0.96 0.32 23.04
N LYS A 841 -2.21 0.46 23.49
CA LYS A 841 -2.62 0.27 24.90
C LYS A 841 -2.35 -1.15 25.42
N ARG A 842 -2.26 -2.17 24.55
CA ARG A 842 -1.86 -3.52 24.96
C ARG A 842 -0.45 -3.55 25.57
N GLY A 843 0.37 -2.55 25.27
CA GLY A 843 1.72 -2.37 25.80
C GLY A 843 2.73 -3.24 25.06
N PRO A 844 3.48 -2.69 24.08
CA PRO A 844 4.44 -3.47 23.28
C PRO A 844 5.43 -4.29 24.11
N LEU A 845 6.00 -3.68 25.16
CA LEU A 845 6.95 -4.33 26.07
C LEU A 845 6.27 -5.08 27.23
N ALA A 846 5.05 -4.71 27.61
CA ALA A 846 4.33 -5.36 28.71
C ALA A 846 3.86 -6.78 28.33
N VAL A 847 3.65 -7.04 27.03
CA VAL A 847 3.31 -8.37 26.51
C VAL A 847 4.49 -9.34 26.66
N LEU A 848 5.74 -8.86 26.51
CA LEU A 848 6.95 -9.68 26.67
C LEU A 848 7.07 -10.22 28.10
N LEU A 849 6.70 -9.43 29.12
CA LEU A 849 6.68 -9.85 30.53
C LEU A 849 5.61 -10.92 30.85
N ARG A 850 4.54 -11.02 30.06
CA ARG A 850 3.38 -11.90 30.37
C ARG A 850 3.48 -13.28 29.76
N ASN A 851 4.26 -13.46 28.70
CA ASN A 851 4.30 -14.69 27.91
C ASN A 851 5.73 -15.27 27.90
N ASP A 852 6.13 -15.95 28.98
CA ASP A 852 7.44 -16.62 29.09
C ASP A 852 7.64 -17.77 28.07
N THR A 853 6.59 -18.23 27.38
CA THR A 853 6.61 -19.48 26.58
C THR A 853 6.24 -19.34 25.10
N ALA A 854 5.83 -18.17 24.62
CA ALA A 854 5.56 -17.98 23.19
C ALA A 854 5.68 -16.51 22.75
N ALA A 855 6.56 -16.28 21.77
CA ALA A 855 6.83 -15.05 21.03
C ALA A 855 5.58 -14.47 20.32
N THR A 856 4.59 -14.08 21.10
CA THR A 856 3.37 -13.44 20.62
C THR A 856 3.57 -11.94 20.73
N SER A 857 3.92 -11.29 19.61
CA SER A 857 3.99 -9.84 19.51
C SER A 857 2.68 -9.21 20.02
N TYR A 858 2.76 -7.98 20.55
CA TYR A 858 1.59 -7.23 21.04
C TYR A 858 0.51 -7.02 19.96
N MET A 859 0.90 -7.13 18.69
CA MET A 859 0.03 -7.26 17.52
C MET A 859 -0.08 -8.72 17.08
N LYS A 860 -1.31 -9.19 16.86
CA LYS A 860 -1.53 -10.56 16.35
C LYS A 860 -1.04 -10.66 14.91
N ILE A 861 -0.61 -11.86 14.52
CA ILE A 861 -0.19 -12.18 13.15
C ILE A 861 -1.30 -11.74 12.16
N GLY A 862 -0.95 -10.81 11.27
CA GLY A 862 -1.85 -10.26 10.24
C GLY A 862 -2.65 -9.01 10.63
N GLU A 863 -2.71 -8.60 11.91
CA GLU A 863 -3.35 -7.33 12.31
C GLU A 863 -2.65 -6.13 11.64
N GLN A 864 -1.32 -6.18 11.53
CA GLN A 864 -0.52 -5.15 10.85
C GLN A 864 -0.87 -5.01 9.36
N ALA A 865 -0.80 -6.11 8.62
CA ALA A 865 -1.10 -6.13 7.20
C ALA A 865 -2.55 -5.68 6.95
N ALA A 866 -3.47 -5.99 7.86
CA ALA A 866 -4.84 -5.50 7.81
C ALA A 866 -4.92 -3.98 7.97
N MET A 867 -4.20 -3.37 8.93
CA MET A 867 -4.18 -1.92 9.13
C MET A 867 -3.57 -1.16 7.93
N GLN A 868 -2.46 -1.66 7.38
CA GLN A 868 -1.84 -1.06 6.19
C GLN A 868 -2.75 -1.17 4.95
N ARG A 869 -3.38 -2.33 4.73
CA ARG A 869 -4.38 -2.50 3.66
C ARG A 869 -5.58 -1.57 3.86
N TYR A 870 -5.98 -1.33 5.11
CA TYR A 870 -7.06 -0.42 5.42
C TYR A 870 -6.69 1.04 5.15
N ALA A 871 -5.48 1.47 5.51
CA ALA A 871 -4.96 2.79 5.16
C ALA A 871 -4.94 3.01 3.63
N ALA A 872 -4.51 2.00 2.86
CA ALA A 872 -4.58 2.05 1.40
C ALA A 872 -6.02 2.19 0.87
N GLN A 873 -6.99 1.50 1.46
CA GLN A 873 -8.41 1.68 1.13
C GLN A 873 -8.91 3.09 1.48
N LEU A 874 -8.51 3.67 2.62
CA LEU A 874 -8.83 5.06 2.97
C LEU A 874 -8.31 6.03 1.91
N GLN A 875 -7.12 5.80 1.36
CA GLN A 875 -6.59 6.62 0.27
C GLN A 875 -7.46 6.56 -0.99
N THR A 876 -8.00 5.37 -1.34
CA THR A 876 -8.95 5.26 -2.46
C THR A 876 -10.26 6.01 -2.19
N LEU A 877 -10.73 6.00 -0.94
CA LEU A 877 -11.92 6.76 -0.53
C LEU A 877 -11.66 8.28 -0.54
N ARG A 878 -10.46 8.74 -0.18
CA ARG A 878 -10.05 10.16 -0.28
C ARG A 878 -10.13 10.66 -1.73
N VAL A 879 -9.64 9.88 -2.69
CA VAL A 879 -9.74 10.22 -4.13
C VAL A 879 -11.20 10.23 -4.58
N ALA A 880 -12.01 9.27 -4.15
CA ALA A 880 -13.44 9.27 -4.44
C ALA A 880 -14.17 10.47 -3.82
N ALA A 881 -13.80 10.88 -2.61
CA ALA A 881 -14.38 12.01 -1.88
C ALA A 881 -14.14 13.37 -2.57
N ASN A 882 -13.04 13.50 -3.34
CA ASN A 882 -12.77 14.69 -4.14
C ASN A 882 -13.80 14.93 -5.24
N ASN A 883 -14.35 13.86 -5.82
CA ASN A 883 -15.35 13.91 -6.89
C ASN A 883 -16.80 14.00 -6.37
N GLU A 884 -16.98 14.22 -5.08
CA GLU A 884 -18.28 14.37 -4.44
C GLU A 884 -18.61 15.86 -4.24
N TYR A 885 -19.67 16.34 -4.88
CA TYR A 885 -20.15 17.71 -4.74
C TYR A 885 -21.15 17.81 -3.58
N GLU A 886 -20.88 18.67 -2.60
CA GLU A 886 -21.77 18.97 -1.49
C GLU A 886 -21.97 20.48 -1.37
N LEU A 887 -23.18 20.91 -1.00
CA LEU A 887 -23.50 22.32 -0.77
C LEU A 887 -22.73 22.93 0.42
N ARG A 888 -22.12 22.10 1.28
CA ARG A 888 -21.31 22.54 2.43
C ARG A 888 -19.92 23.04 2.05
N GLY A 889 -19.46 22.78 0.82
CA GLY A 889 -18.14 23.19 0.34
C GLY A 889 -17.25 22.05 -0.17
N PRO A 890 -16.08 22.41 -0.72
CA PRO A 890 -15.11 21.45 -1.26
C PRO A 890 -14.51 20.56 -0.15
N PHE A 891 -14.12 19.35 -0.51
CA PHE A 891 -13.42 18.44 0.40
C PHE A 891 -11.98 18.93 0.59
N PRO A 892 -11.45 19.06 1.82
CA PRO A 892 -10.07 19.49 2.05
C PRO A 892 -9.09 18.36 1.70
N PHE A 893 -8.88 18.16 0.41
CA PHE A 893 -8.14 17.02 -0.14
C PHE A 893 -6.69 17.01 0.33
N GLU A 894 -6.00 18.15 0.29
CA GLU A 894 -4.57 18.24 0.64
C GLU A 894 -4.29 18.00 2.12
N ALA A 895 -5.05 18.64 3.02
CA ALA A 895 -4.92 18.47 4.46
C ALA A 895 -5.12 17.01 4.88
N TYR A 896 -6.18 16.35 4.41
CA TYR A 896 -6.36 14.91 4.64
C TYR A 896 -5.29 14.04 3.96
N GLY A 897 -4.63 14.54 2.91
CA GLY A 897 -3.45 13.89 2.33
C GLY A 897 -2.25 13.90 3.26
N ARG A 898 -1.98 15.04 3.91
CA ARG A 898 -0.92 15.18 4.91
C ARG A 898 -1.22 14.34 6.16
N ILE A 899 -2.48 14.33 6.62
CA ILE A 899 -2.93 13.45 7.72
C ILE A 899 -2.70 11.96 7.37
N MET A 900 -3.07 11.53 6.16
CA MET A 900 -2.85 10.15 5.72
C MET A 900 -1.36 9.80 5.59
N ALA A 901 -0.52 10.72 5.11
CA ALA A 901 0.93 10.51 5.06
C ALA A 901 1.52 10.33 6.46
N SER A 902 1.11 11.17 7.41
CA SER A 902 1.52 11.03 8.81
C SER A 902 0.98 9.75 9.46
N THR A 903 -0.26 9.37 9.15
CA THR A 903 -0.86 8.09 9.59
C THR A 903 -0.06 6.89 9.09
N GLN A 904 0.41 6.93 7.84
CA GLN A 904 1.25 5.87 7.27
C GLN A 904 2.58 5.76 8.02
N ARG A 905 3.25 6.89 8.29
CA ARG A 905 4.48 6.92 9.11
C ARG A 905 4.24 6.43 10.53
N ALA A 906 3.09 6.76 11.13
CA ALA A 906 2.71 6.22 12.43
C ALA A 906 2.50 4.70 12.39
N LEU A 907 1.90 4.14 11.33
CA LEU A 907 1.81 2.69 11.13
C LEU A 907 3.18 2.03 10.95
N ASP A 908 4.13 2.72 10.31
CA ASP A 908 5.50 2.24 10.18
C ASP A 908 6.21 2.20 11.56
N ALA A 909 5.93 3.15 12.46
CA ALA A 909 6.40 3.10 13.85
C ALA A 909 5.81 1.89 14.63
N PHE A 910 4.53 1.56 14.41
CA PHE A 910 3.94 0.32 14.97
C PHE A 910 4.65 -0.92 14.42
N HIS A 911 5.03 -0.90 13.15
CA HIS A 911 5.80 -1.99 12.58
C HIS A 911 7.18 -2.12 13.22
N ALA A 912 7.92 -1.00 13.33
CA ALA A 912 9.23 -0.98 13.97
C ALA A 912 9.16 -1.54 15.39
N MET A 913 8.13 -1.16 16.16
CA MET A 913 7.94 -1.71 17.50
C MET A 913 7.66 -3.21 17.49
N SER A 914 6.85 -3.71 16.55
CA SER A 914 6.58 -5.14 16.44
C SER A 914 7.86 -5.92 16.15
N LEU A 915 8.73 -5.42 15.26
CA LEU A 915 10.02 -6.04 14.95
C LEU A 915 10.93 -6.12 16.19
N VAL A 916 11.04 -5.02 16.94
CA VAL A 916 11.81 -4.97 18.20
C VAL A 916 11.29 -6.01 19.19
N THR A 917 9.97 -6.18 19.33
CA THR A 917 9.39 -7.19 20.24
C THR A 917 9.52 -8.63 19.74
N GLN A 918 9.57 -8.87 18.43
CA GLN A 918 9.67 -10.23 17.88
C GLN A 918 11.08 -10.79 17.98
N LYS A 919 12.10 -9.93 17.84
CA LYS A 919 13.51 -10.33 17.88
C LYS A 919 13.95 -10.80 19.28
N HIS A 920 13.33 -10.28 20.34
CA HIS A 920 13.60 -10.65 21.74
C HIS A 920 12.65 -11.78 22.18
N GLY A 921 12.82 -12.97 21.59
CA GLY A 921 11.95 -14.13 21.84
C GLY A 921 12.02 -14.70 23.26
N ARG A 922 13.09 -14.38 24.02
CA ARG A 922 13.25 -14.67 25.44
C ARG A 922 13.95 -13.47 26.10
N LEU A 923 13.28 -12.83 27.06
CA LEU A 923 13.87 -11.72 27.79
C LEU A 923 15.03 -12.23 28.66
N SER A 924 16.16 -11.53 28.66
CA SER A 924 17.23 -11.74 29.64
C SER A 924 16.73 -11.39 31.05
N ASP A 925 17.40 -11.91 32.08
CA ASP A 925 17.02 -11.56 33.46
C ASP A 925 17.24 -10.07 33.73
N GLY A 926 18.27 -9.47 33.12
CA GLY A 926 18.53 -8.02 33.18
C GLY A 926 17.48 -7.19 32.45
N GLU A 927 17.02 -7.60 31.26
CA GLU A 927 15.89 -6.98 30.56
C GLU A 927 14.60 -7.06 31.41
N LYS A 928 14.34 -8.21 32.05
CA LYS A 928 13.21 -8.36 32.96
C LYS A 928 13.31 -7.36 34.13
N ALA A 929 14.49 -7.24 34.75
CA ALA A 929 14.75 -6.29 35.83
C ALA A 929 14.42 -4.84 35.42
N LEU A 930 14.94 -4.40 34.27
CA LEU A 930 14.67 -3.07 33.72
C LEU A 930 13.18 -2.86 33.39
N LEU A 931 12.53 -3.87 32.82
CA LEU A 931 11.12 -3.79 32.47
C LEU A 931 10.25 -3.66 33.74
N TYR A 932 10.56 -4.36 34.83
CA TYR A 932 9.86 -4.17 36.11
C TYR A 932 10.08 -2.76 36.67
N TYR A 933 11.33 -2.26 36.66
CA TYR A 933 11.65 -0.92 37.18
C TYR A 933 10.96 0.22 36.42
N THR A 934 10.78 0.05 35.10
CA THR A 934 10.16 1.06 34.21
C THR A 934 8.65 0.89 34.01
N ALA A 935 8.01 -0.11 34.65
CA ALA A 935 6.63 -0.52 34.34
C ALA A 935 5.61 0.62 34.42
N GLU A 936 5.68 1.43 35.49
CA GLU A 936 4.74 2.54 35.73
C GLU A 936 4.80 3.60 34.63
N GLU A 937 6.00 4.03 34.24
CA GLU A 937 6.17 5.08 33.22
C GLU A 937 5.75 4.57 31.84
N ARG A 938 6.01 3.29 31.54
CA ARG A 938 5.56 2.65 30.30
C ARG A 938 4.04 2.54 30.25
N GLU A 939 3.38 2.23 31.36
CA GLU A 939 1.91 2.20 31.45
C GLU A 939 1.31 3.59 31.21
N GLN A 940 1.85 4.62 31.87
CA GLN A 940 1.44 6.01 31.67
C GLN A 940 1.64 6.46 30.21
N LEU A 941 2.76 6.09 29.58
CA LEU A 941 3.06 6.41 28.18
C LEU A 941 2.07 5.73 27.23
N CYS A 942 1.79 4.44 27.43
CA CYS A 942 0.82 3.69 26.62
C CYS A 942 -0.60 4.26 26.75
N ALA A 943 -1.02 4.58 27.98
CA ALA A 943 -2.31 5.19 28.26
C ALA A 943 -2.43 6.56 27.59
N ARG A 944 -1.37 7.38 27.63
CA ARG A 944 -1.34 8.70 27.01
C ARG A 944 -1.46 8.64 25.49
N ILE A 945 -0.66 7.78 24.84
CA ILE A 945 -0.73 7.60 23.38
C ILE A 945 -2.13 7.14 22.97
N CYS A 946 -2.71 6.16 23.68
CA CYS A 946 -4.08 5.71 23.44
C CYS A 946 -5.10 6.85 23.57
N HIS A 947 -4.96 7.71 24.57
CA HIS A 947 -5.84 8.86 24.77
C HIS A 947 -5.73 9.88 23.63
N VAL A 948 -4.51 10.20 23.18
CA VAL A 948 -4.31 11.10 22.03
C VAL A 948 -5.02 10.56 20.79
N PHE A 949 -4.84 9.27 20.46
CA PHE A 949 -5.57 8.65 19.35
C PHE A 949 -7.09 8.73 19.49
N GLN A 950 -7.63 8.56 20.71
CA GLN A 950 -9.06 8.67 20.97
C GLN A 950 -9.59 10.10 20.78
N VAL A 951 -8.84 11.10 21.24
CA VAL A 951 -9.19 12.52 21.05
C VAL A 951 -9.18 12.90 19.57
N LEU A 952 -8.10 12.53 18.85
CA LEU A 952 -8.00 12.80 17.41
C LEU A 952 -9.11 12.08 16.61
N ALA A 953 -9.39 10.82 16.95
CA ALA A 953 -10.48 10.05 16.32
C ALA A 953 -11.85 10.70 16.57
N SER A 954 -12.08 11.19 17.78
CA SER A 954 -13.33 11.87 18.14
C SER A 954 -13.47 13.17 17.37
N SER A 955 -12.41 14.00 17.29
CA SER A 955 -12.42 15.26 16.54
C SER A 955 -12.69 15.06 15.05
N ILE A 956 -12.03 14.08 14.42
CA ILE A 956 -12.28 13.72 13.01
C ILE A 956 -13.72 13.26 12.79
N MET A 957 -14.26 12.46 13.71
CA MET A 957 -15.59 11.87 13.56
C MET A 957 -16.73 12.87 13.76
N LEU A 958 -16.56 13.79 14.72
CA LEU A 958 -17.56 14.77 15.11
C LEU A 958 -17.37 16.13 14.42
N GLU A 959 -16.25 16.34 13.71
CA GLU A 959 -15.88 17.60 13.05
C GLU A 959 -15.84 18.79 14.03
N TYR A 960 -15.37 18.54 15.25
CA TYR A 960 -15.30 19.55 16.30
C TYR A 960 -13.85 20.02 16.55
N PRO A 961 -13.66 21.30 16.95
CA PRO A 961 -12.35 21.87 17.26
C PRO A 961 -11.67 21.11 18.41
N LEU A 962 -10.35 20.97 18.33
CA LEU A 962 -9.57 20.35 19.41
C LEU A 962 -9.51 21.29 20.63
N THR A 963 -9.56 20.72 21.82
CA THR A 963 -9.28 21.44 23.08
C THR A 963 -7.83 21.94 23.08
N ASP A 964 -7.57 23.12 23.64
CA ASP A 964 -6.26 23.78 23.54
C ASP A 964 -5.09 22.97 24.09
N VAL A 965 -5.33 22.17 25.15
CA VAL A 965 -4.27 21.40 25.81
C VAL A 965 -4.47 19.89 25.60
N ILE A 966 -3.82 19.34 24.59
CA ILE A 966 -3.60 17.89 24.50
C ILE A 966 -2.35 17.55 25.31
N PRO A 967 -2.44 16.65 26.30
CA PRO A 967 -1.28 16.35 27.14
C PRO A 967 -0.15 15.71 26.32
N SER A 968 1.04 16.31 26.41
CA SER A 968 2.21 15.91 25.61
C SER A 968 2.70 14.50 25.95
N VAL A 969 2.86 13.66 24.92
CA VAL A 969 3.48 12.33 25.04
C VAL A 969 4.97 12.44 25.36
N MET A 970 5.63 13.50 24.89
CA MET A 970 7.08 13.69 25.03
C MET A 970 7.52 13.78 26.49
N VAL A 971 6.75 14.48 27.34
CA VAL A 971 7.09 14.66 28.76
C VAL A 971 7.17 13.32 29.50
N ILE A 972 6.26 12.38 29.18
CA ILE A 972 6.23 11.05 29.79
C ILE A 972 7.37 10.18 29.24
N ARG A 973 7.71 10.32 27.95
CA ARG A 973 8.88 9.68 27.35
C ARG A 973 10.17 10.13 28.02
N ASP A 974 10.33 11.43 28.27
CA ASP A 974 11.52 11.98 28.91
C ASP A 974 11.63 11.50 30.38
N LYS A 975 10.49 11.38 31.08
CA LYS A 975 10.42 10.75 32.41
C LYS A 975 10.85 9.28 32.37
N LEU A 976 10.47 8.53 31.34
CA LEU A 976 10.91 7.14 31.13
C LEU A 976 12.43 7.07 30.93
N LEU A 977 13.00 7.92 30.07
CA LEU A 977 14.46 7.99 29.85
C LEU A 977 15.21 8.35 31.14
N GLY A 978 14.72 9.34 31.90
CA GLY A 978 15.30 9.70 33.19
C GLY A 978 15.26 8.55 34.21
N LYS A 979 14.23 7.69 34.16
CA LYS A 979 14.13 6.51 35.03
C LYS A 979 15.11 5.41 34.62
N ILE A 980 15.30 5.20 33.31
CA ILE A 980 16.34 4.28 32.79
C ILE A 980 17.73 4.73 33.24
N PHE A 981 18.01 6.04 33.14
CA PHE A 981 19.28 6.61 33.60
C PHE A 981 19.52 6.42 35.10
N ARG A 982 18.51 6.64 35.94
CA ARG A 982 18.63 6.39 37.40
C ARG A 982 18.94 4.93 37.70
N PHE A 983 18.26 4.00 37.03
CA PHE A 983 18.51 2.57 37.20
C PHE A 983 19.97 2.21 36.89
N ARG A 984 20.52 2.74 35.79
CA ARG A 984 21.93 2.58 35.42
C ARG A 984 22.87 3.17 36.47
N LYS A 985 22.60 4.40 36.92
CA LYS A 985 23.41 5.06 37.95
C LYS A 985 23.44 4.25 39.26
N GLU A 986 22.29 3.76 39.71
CA GLU A 986 22.17 2.95 40.93
C GLU A 986 22.92 1.62 40.78
N HIS A 987 22.86 0.97 39.61
CA HIS A 987 23.61 -0.26 39.32
C HIS A 987 25.13 -0.05 39.37
N ASN A 988 25.64 0.95 38.66
CA ASN A 988 27.09 1.20 38.57
C ASN A 988 27.68 1.71 39.90
N HIS A 989 26.89 2.41 40.72
CA HIS A 989 27.30 2.78 42.08
C HIS A 989 27.43 1.58 43.02
N LEU A 990 26.58 0.56 42.85
CA LEU A 990 26.67 -0.69 43.62
C LEU A 990 27.88 -1.52 43.20
N GLU A 991 28.22 -1.54 41.91
CA GLU A 991 29.46 -2.16 41.40
C GLU A 991 30.72 -1.48 41.94
N ALA A 992 30.80 -0.14 41.86
CA ALA A 992 31.94 0.62 42.36
C ALA A 992 32.15 0.48 43.88
N ALA A 993 31.06 0.39 44.65
CA ALA A 993 31.13 0.18 46.11
C ALA A 993 31.58 -1.25 46.48
N ALA A 994 31.32 -2.24 45.62
CA ALA A 994 31.80 -3.61 45.82
C ALA A 994 33.29 -3.76 45.46
N GLU A 995 33.80 -2.99 44.50
CA GLU A 995 35.22 -2.95 44.15
C GLU A 995 36.09 -2.27 45.22
N GLU A 996 35.59 -1.24 45.91
CA GLU A 996 36.31 -0.60 47.03
C GLU A 996 36.24 -1.41 48.34
N GLY A 997 35.27 -2.33 48.46
CA GLY A 997 35.04 -3.20 49.63
C GLY A 997 35.79 -4.53 49.59
N GLY A 998 37.08 -4.55 49.27
CA GLY A 998 37.86 -5.77 49.13
C GLY A 998 38.10 -6.53 50.46
N LYS A 999 37.31 -7.58 50.73
CA LYS A 999 37.74 -8.92 51.22
C LYS A 999 36.55 -9.86 51.45
N ALA A 1000 36.31 -10.79 50.51
CA ALA A 1000 36.33 -12.24 50.76
C ALA A 1000 35.79 -13.06 49.56
N SER A 1001 36.55 -14.12 49.24
CA SER A 1001 36.18 -15.31 48.46
C SER A 1001 36.04 -15.20 46.94
N SER A 1002 37.16 -15.54 46.28
CA SER A 1002 37.27 -16.01 44.91
C SER A 1002 36.38 -17.23 44.63
N THR A 1003 35.31 -17.03 43.87
CA THR A 1003 34.77 -18.03 42.93
C THR A 1003 34.38 -17.29 41.65
N ALA A 1004 34.88 -17.79 40.53
CA ALA A 1004 34.75 -17.20 39.21
C ALA A 1004 33.28 -17.15 38.75
N ASP A 1005 32.65 -15.98 38.86
CA ASP A 1005 31.62 -15.47 37.94
C ASP A 1005 31.40 -13.98 38.25
N GLY A 1006 31.97 -13.09 37.42
CA GLY A 1006 32.13 -11.67 37.69
C GLY A 1006 30.96 -10.81 37.27
N GLY A 1007 29.80 -10.95 37.92
CA GLY A 1007 28.67 -10.02 37.78
C GLY A 1007 28.00 -9.77 39.13
N LEU A 1008 27.93 -8.50 39.56
CA LEU A 1008 27.28 -8.12 40.82
C LEU A 1008 25.76 -8.03 40.64
N ARG A 1009 25.03 -8.49 41.65
CA ARG A 1009 23.59 -8.77 41.62
C ARG A 1009 22.73 -7.57 42.06
N VAL A 1010 21.76 -7.17 41.24
CA VAL A 1010 20.69 -6.19 41.56
C VAL A 1010 19.49 -6.91 42.13
N ARG A 1011 19.05 -6.52 43.34
CA ARG A 1011 17.87 -7.12 43.98
C ARG A 1011 16.57 -6.51 43.47
N VAL A 1012 15.90 -7.19 42.55
CA VAL A 1012 14.56 -6.84 42.07
C VAL A 1012 13.52 -7.58 42.92
N PRO A 1013 12.46 -6.92 43.45
CA PRO A 1013 11.48 -7.54 44.36
C PRO A 1013 10.83 -8.83 43.87
N ALA A 1014 10.78 -9.05 42.54
CA ALA A 1014 10.17 -10.21 41.91
C ALA A 1014 11.16 -11.24 41.33
N LEU A 1015 12.43 -10.88 41.10
CA LEU A 1015 13.43 -11.74 40.43
C LEU A 1015 14.63 -12.12 41.31
N GLY A 1016 14.78 -11.51 42.49
CA GLY A 1016 15.97 -11.69 43.30
C GLY A 1016 17.16 -10.93 42.71
N ASP A 1017 18.34 -11.52 42.81
CA ASP A 1017 19.65 -10.94 42.55
C ASP A 1017 20.07 -11.16 41.08
N VAL A 1018 20.10 -10.10 40.26
CA VAL A 1018 20.25 -10.19 38.79
C VAL A 1018 21.41 -9.33 38.27
N VAL A 1019 22.21 -9.86 37.35
CA VAL A 1019 23.26 -9.11 36.62
C VAL A 1019 22.63 -8.46 35.38
N VAL A 1020 22.87 -7.17 35.16
CA VAL A 1020 22.35 -6.42 34.01
C VAL A 1020 23.52 -6.08 33.10
N GLU A 1021 23.42 -6.44 31.82
CA GLU A 1021 24.44 -6.12 30.82
C GLU A 1021 24.02 -4.91 29.96
N GLU A 1022 24.99 -4.21 29.38
CA GLU A 1022 24.73 -3.08 28.45
C GLU A 1022 23.73 -3.39 27.31
N PRO A 1023 23.73 -4.56 26.64
CA PRO A 1023 22.70 -4.92 25.67
C PRO A 1023 21.26 -4.90 26.21
N ASP A 1024 21.06 -5.10 27.52
CA ASP A 1024 19.71 -5.16 28.12
C ASP A 1024 18.98 -3.80 28.08
N TYR A 1025 19.72 -2.70 27.97
CA TYR A 1025 19.15 -1.35 27.86
C TYR A 1025 18.63 -1.04 26.45
N ALA A 1026 19.13 -1.73 25.42
CA ALA A 1026 18.82 -1.46 24.02
C ALA A 1026 17.32 -1.55 23.70
N LEU A 1027 16.62 -2.50 24.34
CA LEU A 1027 15.18 -2.72 24.17
C LEU A 1027 14.35 -1.50 24.59
N LEU A 1028 14.70 -0.88 25.72
CA LEU A 1028 14.00 0.29 26.26
C LEU A 1028 14.34 1.57 25.50
N TYR A 1029 15.59 1.71 25.03
CA TYR A 1029 15.96 2.82 24.17
C TYR A 1029 15.27 2.76 22.82
N ALA A 1030 15.19 1.58 22.19
CA ALA A 1030 14.41 1.39 20.98
C ALA A 1030 12.93 1.77 21.19
N TYR A 1031 12.34 1.38 22.33
CA TYR A 1031 10.98 1.77 22.69
C TYR A 1031 10.81 3.28 22.88
N ALA A 1032 11.76 3.95 23.56
CA ALA A 1032 11.75 5.41 23.75
C ALA A 1032 11.87 6.16 22.41
N LEU A 1033 12.68 5.65 21.48
CA LEU A 1033 12.87 6.20 20.14
C LEU A 1033 11.58 6.11 19.31
N VAL A 1034 11.02 4.91 19.22
CA VAL A 1034 9.81 4.65 18.42
C VAL A 1034 8.60 5.40 18.98
N THR A 1035 8.47 5.48 20.31
CA THR A 1035 7.42 6.30 20.95
C THR A 1035 7.61 7.79 20.70
N GLY A 1036 8.86 8.27 20.64
CA GLY A 1036 9.18 9.64 20.24
C GLY A 1036 8.76 9.94 18.79
N GLN A 1037 9.10 9.06 17.85
CA GLN A 1037 8.68 9.19 16.45
C GLN A 1037 7.15 9.20 16.32
N LEU A 1038 6.46 8.29 17.01
CA LEU A 1038 5.00 8.23 17.01
C LEU A 1038 4.38 9.51 17.58
N ALA A 1039 4.95 10.06 18.66
CA ALA A 1039 4.50 11.31 19.26
C ALA A 1039 4.64 12.50 18.31
N LYS A 1040 5.72 12.57 17.51
CA LYS A 1040 5.92 13.60 16.49
C LYS A 1040 4.85 13.53 15.40
N GLU A 1041 4.57 12.34 14.87
CA GLU A 1041 3.52 12.15 13.86
C GLU A 1041 2.14 12.54 14.42
N LEU A 1042 1.83 12.17 15.66
CA LEU A 1042 0.59 12.60 16.31
C LEU A 1042 0.46 14.12 16.43
N LYS A 1043 1.56 14.84 16.71
CA LYS A 1043 1.57 16.32 16.73
C LYS A 1043 1.33 16.93 15.35
N VAL A 1044 1.86 16.33 14.28
CA VAL A 1044 1.58 16.77 12.90
C VAL A 1044 0.10 16.61 12.59
N VAL A 1045 -0.48 15.45 12.92
CA VAL A 1045 -1.92 15.21 12.75
C VAL A 1045 -2.75 16.18 13.59
N GLU A 1046 -2.36 16.41 14.84
CA GLU A 1046 -3.02 17.39 15.72
C GLU A 1046 -3.05 18.78 15.11
N LYS A 1047 -1.92 19.24 14.55
CA LYS A 1047 -1.83 20.54 13.87
C LYS A 1047 -2.76 20.62 12.67
N GLU A 1048 -2.75 19.62 11.80
CA GLU A 1048 -3.63 19.59 10.62
C GLU A 1048 -5.12 19.56 11.00
N ILE A 1049 -5.48 18.88 12.10
CA ILE A 1049 -6.86 18.86 12.60
C ILE A 1049 -7.24 20.22 13.21
N LYS A 1050 -6.32 20.89 13.93
CA LYS A 1050 -6.52 22.26 14.44
C LYS A 1050 -6.72 23.24 13.29
N ASP A 1051 -5.97 23.11 12.21
CA ASP A 1051 -6.11 23.95 11.01
C ASP A 1051 -7.44 23.68 10.27
N LEU A 1052 -7.99 22.46 10.36
CA LEU A 1052 -9.25 22.07 9.72
C LEU A 1052 -10.51 22.47 10.50
N PHE A 1053 -10.53 22.30 11.83
CA PHE A 1053 -11.73 22.49 12.66
C PHE A 1053 -11.63 23.65 13.64
N GLY A 1054 -10.47 24.28 13.78
CA GLY A 1054 -10.21 25.34 14.75
C GLY A 1054 -9.77 24.83 16.13
N ARG A 1055 -9.63 25.79 17.05
CA ARG A 1055 -9.34 25.55 18.47
C ARG A 1055 -10.55 25.93 19.32
N LEU A 1056 -10.77 25.17 20.38
CA LEU A 1056 -11.83 25.43 21.32
C LEU A 1056 -11.28 26.34 22.43
N ASP A 1057 -11.48 27.66 22.29
CA ASP A 1057 -11.12 28.65 23.31
C ASP A 1057 -12.00 28.49 24.55
N GLU A 1058 -11.49 28.86 25.73
CA GLU A 1058 -12.18 28.75 27.02
C GLU A 1058 -13.54 29.49 27.05
N ASP A 1059 -13.68 30.53 26.23
CA ASP A 1059 -14.89 31.36 26.13
C ASP A 1059 -15.95 30.83 25.14
N ALA A 1060 -15.63 29.80 24.34
CA ALA A 1060 -16.47 29.38 23.21
C ALA A 1060 -17.75 28.60 23.59
N LEU A 1061 -17.88 28.19 24.87
CA LEU A 1061 -19.00 27.39 25.39
C LEU A 1061 -19.54 27.87 26.74
N LEU A 1062 -19.23 29.11 27.15
CA LEU A 1062 -19.99 29.75 28.22
C LEU A 1062 -21.41 29.97 27.69
N LEU A 1063 -22.36 29.21 28.24
CA LEU A 1063 -23.79 29.22 27.91
C LEU A 1063 -24.26 30.66 27.65
N GLN A 1064 -24.47 31.01 26.38
CA GLN A 1064 -25.27 32.17 25.98
C GLN A 1064 -26.74 31.87 26.18
#